data_AF-A0A943IMW0-F1
#
_entry.id   AF-A0A943IMW0-F1
#
_cell.length_a   1.000
_cell.length_b   1.000
_cell.length_c   1.000
_cell.angle_alpha   90.00
_cell.angle_beta   90.00
_cell.angle_gamma   90.00
#
_symmetry.space_group_name_H-M   'P 1'
#
loop_
_entity.id
_entity.type
_entity.pdbx_description
1 polymer ?
#
loop_
_entity_poly.entity_id
_entity_poly.type
_entity_poly.pdbx_seq_one_letter_code
_entity_poly.pdbx_strand_id
1 'polypeptide(L)'
;MKIGIISINMYSKGLNFACPLHTWAFQQLLFQHGIDNEIINYKPVYYNDFDLKHPADYYDKLYRSMEKQDGEDKEEKLKELAYKRDSYKELYCEREIRYDKFQKFIDKHYVKTDKCYNSDLLEVLDPGFDGYICATDVIWKNEPGYGFDRGFFLGSQVMENKWKIAYSASRGRWYPNNEEEKALFFHYIEDIDFLSVREKSLQMYIEDNSDKRATVVLDPVLLHKKEFWEKVAVTPKEKKYLLLYHVVEEAGDTIEQAIKYARKYDLTIVEVSDKPLEKGATIEMLDKVIYRYDIGVEEWLGYILYADCVFTNSFHGCCFSVLFEKELFVGNRLEDKVDNLLETFNIMNRKLQKNSSVDEETYPQIDYEKVNRILVEKRKESIDFLISSISRCENCKKDEKDYSQWKKSQKYEVIYNSQTQQNKTTELYTQVYDGKIKTLESGNKEFSLSELYENDGNSYLMANLFSRYGYSPKGWKVRVRIDREWFWYLEDGTLKLKKEYKKGDDSPVRCFKENEVIPYIPLNKISLIVAKAVWKKGIEKYTIIYNSGKKSNRIKCKYKENTGLIKRLPSKAIEYTVQVPVENNGETHFLYNIFKFVGGGYQFCGWRIRVRIGERWFWYFEDGQLLLKENVSTKLYDDIKVFSENELIPYIPANHVRVVVAEAVWKETKILKAWHRIRNMFKRKDVL
;
A
#
# COMPACT_ATOMS: atom_id res chain seq x y z
N MET A 1 -32.90 -2.33 10.07
CA MET A 1 -31.46 -2.02 9.96
C MET A 1 -31.04 -2.21 8.52
N LYS A 2 -30.23 -1.32 7.93
CA LYS A 2 -29.71 -1.47 6.57
C LYS A 2 -28.31 -2.11 6.59
N ILE A 3 -28.14 -3.23 5.89
CA ILE A 3 -26.91 -4.03 5.92
C ILE A 3 -26.09 -3.88 4.63
N GLY A 4 -24.78 -3.65 4.76
CA GLY A 4 -23.83 -3.72 3.66
C GLY A 4 -23.12 -5.07 3.59
N ILE A 5 -23.17 -5.76 2.46
CA ILE A 5 -22.48 -7.05 2.24
C ILE A 5 -21.16 -6.81 1.51
N ILE A 6 -20.06 -7.31 2.06
CA ILE A 6 -18.72 -7.26 1.45
C ILE A 6 -18.23 -8.67 1.17
N SER A 7 -17.90 -8.95 -0.09
CA SER A 7 -17.41 -10.26 -0.49
C SER A 7 -16.65 -10.19 -1.83
N ILE A 8 -15.89 -11.24 -2.19
CA ILE A 8 -15.02 -11.26 -3.37
C ILE A 8 -15.80 -11.60 -4.66
N ASN A 9 -16.78 -10.75 -4.99
CA ASN A 9 -17.91 -11.14 -5.83
C ASN A 9 -17.68 -10.97 -7.32
N MET A 10 -17.40 -9.73 -7.69
CA MET A 10 -17.37 -9.26 -9.08
C MET A 10 -15.94 -9.09 -9.60
N TYR A 11 -14.98 -9.05 -8.67
CA TYR A 11 -13.57 -8.76 -8.91
C TYR A 11 -12.71 -9.99 -8.63
N SER A 12 -13.11 -11.13 -9.17
CA SER A 12 -12.36 -12.38 -9.10
C SER A 12 -11.53 -12.56 -10.37
N LYS A 13 -10.19 -12.44 -10.27
CA LYS A 13 -9.26 -12.42 -11.43
C LYS A 13 -9.44 -13.62 -12.39
N GLY A 14 -9.86 -14.77 -11.87
CA GLY A 14 -10.10 -15.99 -12.64
C GLY A 14 -11.48 -16.09 -13.30
N LEU A 15 -12.39 -15.11 -13.11
CA LEU A 15 -13.81 -15.27 -13.43
C LEU A 15 -14.38 -16.55 -12.81
N ASN A 16 -14.14 -16.73 -11.51
CA ASN A 16 -14.62 -17.91 -10.78
C ASN A 16 -16.15 -17.91 -10.74
N PHE A 17 -16.76 -18.96 -11.31
CA PHE A 17 -18.22 -19.10 -11.45
C PHE A 17 -18.99 -19.00 -10.13
N ALA A 18 -18.40 -19.45 -9.02
CA ALA A 18 -19.08 -19.41 -7.74
C ALA A 18 -19.13 -18.01 -7.12
N CYS A 19 -18.15 -17.13 -7.43
CA CYS A 19 -18.05 -15.80 -6.83
C CYS A 19 -19.31 -14.93 -7.00
N PRO A 20 -19.92 -14.84 -8.21
CA PRO A 20 -21.18 -14.13 -8.34
C PRO A 20 -22.38 -14.90 -7.73
N LEU A 21 -22.33 -16.23 -7.72
CA LEU A 21 -23.47 -17.05 -7.28
C LEU A 21 -23.63 -17.06 -5.76
N HIS A 22 -22.57 -17.24 -4.99
CA HIS A 22 -22.66 -17.32 -3.53
C HIS A 22 -23.15 -16.02 -2.88
N THR A 23 -22.81 -14.89 -3.48
CA THR A 23 -23.17 -13.57 -2.96
C THR A 23 -24.58 -13.23 -3.36
N TRP A 24 -24.96 -13.52 -4.60
CA TRP A 24 -26.35 -13.42 -5.00
C TRP A 24 -27.24 -14.29 -4.10
N ALA A 25 -26.90 -15.56 -3.92
CA ALA A 25 -27.63 -16.46 -3.02
C ALA A 25 -27.73 -15.93 -1.59
N PHE A 26 -26.64 -15.38 -1.05
CA PHE A 26 -26.63 -14.78 0.28
C PHE A 26 -27.56 -13.55 0.37
N GLN A 27 -27.49 -12.64 -0.60
CA GLN A 27 -28.40 -11.49 -0.69
C GLN A 27 -29.86 -11.91 -0.83
N GLN A 28 -30.16 -12.92 -1.66
CA GLN A 28 -31.53 -13.42 -1.82
C GLN A 28 -32.06 -14.06 -0.52
N LEU A 29 -31.21 -14.76 0.23
CA LEU A 29 -31.60 -15.30 1.54
C LEU A 29 -32.01 -14.18 2.49
N LEU A 30 -31.22 -13.11 2.58
CA LEU A 30 -31.56 -11.95 3.42
C LEU A 30 -32.89 -11.30 3.00
N PHE A 31 -33.11 -11.10 1.69
CA PHE A 31 -34.39 -10.59 1.20
C PHE A 31 -35.58 -11.50 1.51
N GLN A 32 -35.41 -12.83 1.41
CA GLN A 32 -36.45 -13.80 1.79
C GLN A 32 -36.83 -13.73 3.26
N HIS A 33 -35.91 -13.26 4.11
CA HIS A 33 -36.13 -13.02 5.54
C HIS A 33 -36.52 -11.57 5.88
N GLY A 34 -36.80 -10.73 4.87
CA GLY A 34 -37.26 -9.34 5.06
C GLY A 34 -36.15 -8.37 5.49
N ILE A 35 -34.88 -8.73 5.28
CA ILE A 35 -33.73 -7.92 5.71
C ILE A 35 -33.26 -7.04 4.55
N ASP A 36 -33.31 -5.72 4.76
CA ASP A 36 -32.82 -4.74 3.80
C ASP A 36 -31.29 -4.78 3.71
N ASN A 37 -30.78 -5.03 2.50
CA ASN A 37 -29.36 -5.23 2.28
C ASN A 37 -28.94 -4.78 0.87
N GLU A 38 -27.69 -4.33 0.78
CA GLU A 38 -27.04 -4.06 -0.51
C GLU A 38 -25.63 -4.66 -0.52
N ILE A 39 -25.21 -5.13 -1.69
CA ILE A 39 -23.83 -5.54 -1.92
C ILE A 39 -22.99 -4.27 -2.09
N ILE A 40 -21.96 -4.12 -1.26
CA ILE A 40 -20.98 -3.06 -1.49
C ILE A 40 -20.18 -3.46 -2.72
N ASN A 41 -20.19 -2.60 -3.73
CA ASN A 41 -19.38 -2.77 -4.92
C ASN A 41 -17.89 -2.62 -4.54
N TYR A 42 -17.29 -3.69 -4.03
CA TYR A 42 -16.00 -3.67 -3.34
C TYR A 42 -14.89 -4.25 -4.21
N LYS A 43 -13.93 -3.41 -4.61
CA LYS A 43 -12.75 -3.77 -5.38
C LYS A 43 -11.52 -3.82 -4.46
N PRO A 44 -10.93 -5.01 -4.19
CA PRO A 44 -9.77 -5.13 -3.30
C PRO A 44 -8.58 -4.28 -3.74
N VAL A 45 -7.79 -3.77 -2.80
CA VAL A 45 -6.63 -2.91 -3.14
C VAL A 45 -5.54 -3.67 -3.92
N TYR A 46 -5.49 -4.99 -3.78
CA TYR A 46 -4.59 -5.87 -4.53
C TYR A 46 -5.04 -6.20 -5.96
N TYR A 47 -6.20 -5.67 -6.35
CA TYR A 47 -6.74 -5.87 -7.68
C TYR A 47 -6.04 -5.01 -8.74
N ASN A 48 -5.49 -3.85 -8.36
CA ASN A 48 -4.76 -2.94 -9.25
C ASN A 48 -5.59 -2.48 -10.48
N ASP A 49 -4.92 -2.28 -11.61
CA ASP A 49 -5.45 -2.04 -12.94
C ASP A 49 -5.70 -3.34 -13.73
N PHE A 50 -5.88 -4.48 -13.04
CA PHE A 50 -6.19 -5.74 -13.71
C PHE A 50 -7.51 -5.66 -14.48
N ASP A 51 -7.48 -6.08 -15.75
CA ASP A 51 -8.65 -6.17 -16.61
C ASP A 51 -9.17 -7.62 -16.64
N LEU A 52 -10.42 -7.85 -16.23
CA LEU A 52 -11.01 -9.19 -16.28
C LEU A 52 -11.30 -9.65 -17.68
N LYS A 53 -11.68 -8.71 -18.55
CA LYS A 53 -12.04 -8.97 -19.94
C LYS A 53 -10.78 -9.28 -20.73
N HIS A 54 -9.71 -8.51 -20.52
CA HIS A 54 -8.45 -8.62 -21.26
C HIS A 54 -7.20 -8.80 -20.39
N PRO A 55 -7.09 -9.90 -19.60
CA PRO A 55 -5.93 -10.10 -18.73
C PRO A 55 -4.63 -10.32 -19.49
N ALA A 56 -4.68 -10.81 -20.73
CA ALA A 56 -3.49 -10.99 -21.57
C ALA A 56 -2.74 -9.67 -21.75
N ASP A 57 -3.46 -8.55 -21.95
CA ASP A 57 -2.90 -7.22 -22.14
C ASP A 57 -2.26 -6.69 -20.84
N TYR A 58 -2.86 -6.98 -19.69
CA TYR A 58 -2.27 -6.70 -18.39
C TYR A 58 -0.95 -7.44 -18.18
N TYR A 59 -0.90 -8.74 -18.46
CA TYR A 59 0.33 -9.53 -18.31
C TYR A 59 1.39 -9.18 -19.35
N ASP A 60 1.01 -8.80 -20.58
CA ASP A 60 1.94 -8.29 -21.58
C ASP A 60 2.60 -6.97 -21.13
N LYS A 61 1.81 -6.05 -20.56
CA LYS A 61 2.33 -4.82 -19.96
C LYS A 61 3.32 -5.11 -18.83
N LEU A 62 3.01 -6.06 -17.94
CA LEU A 62 3.93 -6.46 -16.86
C LEU A 62 5.20 -7.11 -17.40
N TYR A 63 5.07 -8.00 -18.39
CA TYR A 63 6.21 -8.67 -19.05
C TYR A 63 7.18 -7.63 -19.64
N ARG A 64 6.68 -6.70 -20.45
CA ARG A 64 7.49 -5.62 -21.06
C ARG A 64 8.13 -4.68 -20.03
N SER A 65 7.47 -4.50 -18.87
CA SER A 65 8.03 -3.73 -17.76
C SER A 65 9.16 -4.50 -17.08
N MET A 66 8.99 -5.80 -16.87
CA MET A 66 9.99 -6.67 -16.23
C MET A 66 11.24 -6.87 -17.12
N GLU A 67 11.07 -6.89 -18.45
CA GLU A 67 12.20 -6.95 -19.39
C GLU A 67 13.19 -5.80 -19.24
N LYS A 68 12.70 -4.62 -18.80
CA LYS A 68 13.50 -3.41 -18.59
C LYS A 68 14.15 -3.32 -17.22
N GLN A 69 13.79 -4.21 -16.29
CA GLN A 69 14.34 -4.23 -14.93
C GLN A 69 15.54 -5.18 -14.86
N ASP A 70 16.47 -4.90 -13.96
CA ASP A 70 17.58 -5.79 -13.61
C ASP A 70 17.31 -6.46 -12.25
N GLY A 71 17.70 -7.73 -12.09
CA GLY A 71 17.52 -8.47 -10.84
C GLY A 71 17.77 -9.97 -11.00
N GLU A 72 18.12 -10.64 -9.89
CA GLU A 72 18.49 -12.06 -9.87
C GLU A 72 17.33 -12.99 -10.29
N ASP A 73 16.08 -12.65 -9.96
CA ASP A 73 14.90 -13.46 -10.31
C ASP A 73 14.26 -13.12 -11.67
N LYS A 74 14.94 -12.33 -12.51
CA LYS A 74 14.33 -11.77 -13.73
C LYS A 74 13.82 -12.84 -14.68
N GLU A 75 14.62 -13.86 -14.93
CA GLU A 75 14.29 -14.92 -15.90
C GLU A 75 13.07 -15.73 -15.47
N GLU A 76 12.98 -16.09 -14.18
CA GLU A 76 11.84 -16.83 -13.62
C GLU A 76 10.55 -16.00 -13.70
N LYS A 77 10.60 -14.73 -13.30
CA LYS A 77 9.46 -13.81 -13.40
C LYS A 77 9.00 -13.61 -14.85
N LEU A 78 9.93 -13.51 -15.79
CA LEU A 78 9.59 -13.41 -17.22
C LEU A 78 8.91 -14.67 -17.74
N LYS A 79 9.38 -15.86 -17.35
CA LYS A 79 8.73 -17.14 -17.70
C LYS A 79 7.30 -17.21 -17.14
N GLU A 80 7.11 -16.84 -15.88
CA GLU A 80 5.79 -16.81 -15.24
C GLU A 80 4.84 -15.84 -15.94
N LEU A 81 5.30 -14.62 -16.25
CA LEU A 81 4.52 -13.61 -16.95
C LEU A 81 4.19 -14.01 -18.39
N ALA A 82 5.14 -14.60 -19.11
CA ALA A 82 4.93 -15.12 -20.47
C ALA A 82 3.88 -16.22 -20.48
N TYR A 83 3.98 -17.20 -19.57
CA TYR A 83 2.98 -18.26 -19.43
C TYR A 83 1.58 -17.69 -19.17
N LYS A 84 1.45 -16.73 -18.26
CA LYS A 84 0.17 -16.07 -17.97
C LYS A 84 -0.36 -15.28 -19.19
N ARG A 85 0.50 -14.51 -19.87
CA ARG A 85 0.14 -13.77 -21.08
C ARG A 85 -0.38 -14.70 -22.17
N ASP A 86 0.38 -15.75 -22.47
CA ASP A 86 0.13 -16.63 -23.61
C ASP A 86 -1.11 -17.50 -23.35
N SER A 87 -1.25 -18.07 -22.15
CA SER A 87 -2.47 -18.83 -21.78
C SER A 87 -3.76 -18.00 -21.85
N TYR A 88 -3.72 -16.73 -21.44
CA TYR A 88 -4.89 -15.85 -21.59
C TYR A 88 -5.12 -15.37 -23.02
N LYS A 89 -4.06 -15.29 -23.82
CA LYS A 89 -4.15 -14.90 -25.24
C LYS A 89 -4.79 -16.00 -26.09
N GLU A 90 -4.56 -17.27 -25.75
CA GLU A 90 -5.22 -18.41 -26.40
C GLU A 90 -6.75 -18.40 -26.23
N LEU A 91 -7.25 -17.88 -25.11
CA LEU A 91 -8.68 -17.80 -24.80
C LEU A 91 -9.25 -16.38 -24.92
N TYR A 92 -8.61 -15.49 -25.68
CA TYR A 92 -8.97 -14.06 -25.67
C TYR A 92 -10.45 -13.83 -25.98
N CYS A 93 -10.97 -14.42 -27.06
CA CYS A 93 -12.36 -14.26 -27.50
C CYS A 93 -13.36 -14.94 -26.55
N GLU A 94 -13.11 -16.19 -26.17
CA GLU A 94 -13.94 -16.97 -25.26
C GLU A 94 -14.06 -16.27 -23.90
N ARG A 95 -12.97 -15.67 -23.45
CA ARG A 95 -12.94 -14.91 -22.22
C ARG A 95 -13.75 -13.63 -22.28
N GLU A 96 -13.75 -12.91 -23.39
CA GLU A 96 -14.64 -11.76 -23.57
C GLU A 96 -16.11 -12.17 -23.43
N ILE A 97 -16.50 -13.28 -24.08
CA ILE A 97 -17.86 -13.83 -24.01
C ILE A 97 -18.19 -14.22 -22.56
N ARG A 98 -17.30 -14.94 -21.89
CA ARG A 98 -17.45 -15.32 -20.48
C ARG A 98 -17.60 -14.09 -19.58
N TYR A 99 -16.74 -13.08 -19.75
CA TYR A 99 -16.82 -11.84 -18.98
C TYR A 99 -18.17 -11.14 -19.17
N ASP A 100 -18.63 -11.00 -20.42
CA ASP A 100 -19.89 -10.33 -20.74
C ASP A 100 -21.09 -11.08 -20.12
N LYS A 101 -21.04 -12.42 -20.08
CA LYS A 101 -22.06 -13.23 -19.37
C LYS A 101 -22.02 -13.03 -17.86
N PHE A 102 -20.84 -12.99 -17.24
CA PHE A 102 -20.69 -12.69 -15.81
C PHE A 102 -21.25 -11.31 -15.47
N GLN A 103 -20.87 -10.30 -16.26
CA GLN A 103 -21.32 -8.92 -16.05
C GLN A 103 -22.84 -8.81 -16.22
N LYS A 104 -23.41 -9.47 -17.24
CA LYS A 104 -24.86 -9.55 -17.44
C LYS A 104 -25.58 -10.17 -16.24
N PHE A 105 -25.04 -11.24 -15.66
CA PHE A 105 -25.62 -11.84 -14.45
C PHE A 105 -25.59 -10.85 -13.28
N ILE A 106 -24.44 -10.22 -13.03
CA ILE A 106 -24.27 -9.23 -11.95
C ILE A 106 -25.24 -8.07 -12.12
N ASP A 107 -25.27 -7.44 -13.30
CA ASP A 107 -26.11 -6.26 -13.57
C ASP A 107 -27.61 -6.57 -13.46
N LYS A 108 -27.99 -7.81 -13.78
CA LYS A 108 -29.39 -8.26 -13.70
C LYS A 108 -29.82 -8.60 -12.27
N HIS A 109 -28.92 -9.15 -11.46
CA HIS A 109 -29.29 -9.83 -10.21
C HIS A 109 -28.83 -9.14 -8.93
N TYR A 110 -27.81 -8.28 -8.99
CA TYR A 110 -27.26 -7.65 -7.79
C TYR A 110 -28.00 -6.35 -7.46
N VAL A 111 -28.44 -6.23 -6.21
CA VAL A 111 -28.73 -4.93 -5.61
C VAL A 111 -27.44 -4.46 -4.92
N LYS A 112 -26.79 -3.45 -5.48
CA LYS A 112 -25.45 -3.01 -5.06
C LYS A 112 -25.29 -1.50 -5.06
N THR A 113 -24.29 -1.01 -4.32
CA THR A 113 -23.94 0.41 -4.29
C THR A 113 -23.51 0.91 -5.68
N ASP A 114 -23.92 2.13 -6.03
CA ASP A 114 -23.51 2.79 -7.28
C ASP A 114 -22.01 3.04 -7.32
N LYS A 115 -21.46 3.56 -6.21
CA LYS A 115 -20.03 3.81 -6.07
C LYS A 115 -19.27 2.51 -5.82
N CYS A 116 -18.12 2.38 -6.48
CA CYS A 116 -17.15 1.33 -6.20
C CYS A 116 -16.23 1.76 -5.05
N TYR A 117 -16.11 0.90 -4.04
CA TYR A 117 -15.31 1.10 -2.85
C TYR A 117 -14.11 0.17 -2.83
N ASN A 118 -13.10 0.55 -2.05
CA ASN A 118 -11.99 -0.28 -1.63
C ASN A 118 -11.69 0.05 -0.15
N SER A 119 -10.77 -0.67 0.48
CA SER A 119 -10.42 -0.43 1.89
C SER A 119 -9.96 1.01 2.15
N ASP A 120 -9.34 1.67 1.16
CA ASP A 120 -8.81 3.03 1.29
C ASP A 120 -9.94 4.06 1.33
N LEU A 121 -10.91 3.92 0.43
CA LEU A 121 -12.07 4.81 0.36
C LEU A 121 -13.00 4.63 1.55
N LEU A 122 -13.13 3.40 2.06
CA LEU A 122 -13.90 3.10 3.28
C LEU A 122 -13.26 3.63 4.56
N GLU A 123 -12.02 4.17 4.53
CA GLU A 123 -11.53 4.94 5.68
C GLU A 123 -12.14 6.35 5.74
N VAL A 124 -12.62 6.91 4.62
CA VAL A 124 -13.00 8.33 4.57
C VAL A 124 -14.43 8.58 4.08
N LEU A 125 -15.07 7.59 3.47
CA LEU A 125 -16.37 7.73 2.84
C LEU A 125 -17.33 6.64 3.30
N ASP A 126 -18.29 7.01 4.14
CA ASP A 126 -19.30 6.11 4.64
C ASP A 126 -20.35 5.79 3.55
N PRO A 127 -20.56 4.52 3.19
CA PRO A 127 -21.64 4.12 2.29
C PRO A 127 -23.05 4.18 2.92
N GLY A 128 -23.17 4.46 4.23
CA GLY A 128 -24.45 4.72 4.89
C GLY A 128 -25.19 3.47 5.39
N PHE A 129 -24.46 2.44 5.81
CA PHE A 129 -25.03 1.22 6.41
C PHE A 129 -24.97 1.26 7.94
N ASP A 130 -25.91 0.58 8.59
CA ASP A 130 -25.99 0.42 10.05
C ASP A 130 -25.13 -0.76 10.54
N GLY A 131 -24.92 -1.75 9.67
CA GLY A 131 -24.13 -2.94 9.94
C GLY A 131 -23.55 -3.53 8.66
N TYR A 132 -22.51 -4.34 8.82
CA TYR A 132 -21.78 -4.95 7.72
C TYR A 132 -21.66 -6.45 7.92
N ILE A 133 -21.74 -7.17 6.80
CA ILE A 133 -21.45 -8.59 6.74
C ILE A 133 -20.31 -8.80 5.76
N CYS A 134 -19.20 -9.38 6.21
CA CYS A 134 -18.24 -9.98 5.29
C CYS A 134 -18.61 -11.44 5.08
N ALA A 135 -18.80 -11.84 3.83
CA ALA A 135 -19.35 -13.16 3.50
C ALA A 135 -18.45 -13.91 2.52
N THR A 136 -18.33 -15.23 2.73
CA THR A 136 -17.89 -16.25 1.76
C THR A 136 -16.52 -16.05 1.07
N ASP A 137 -16.05 -17.14 0.46
CA ASP A 137 -14.74 -17.35 -0.15
C ASP A 137 -13.52 -17.01 0.72
N VAL A 138 -12.35 -17.11 0.10
CA VAL A 138 -11.06 -16.80 0.69
C VAL A 138 -10.83 -15.29 0.79
N ILE A 139 -11.55 -14.65 1.71
CA ILE A 139 -11.49 -13.21 1.95
C ILE A 139 -10.47 -12.82 3.03
N TRP A 140 -10.09 -13.77 3.91
CA TRP A 140 -9.12 -13.54 4.99
C TRP A 140 -7.71 -14.02 4.69
N LYS A 141 -7.40 -14.28 3.41
CA LYS A 141 -6.02 -14.57 3.00
C LYS A 141 -5.13 -13.34 3.16
N ASN A 142 -3.88 -13.59 3.55
CA ASN A 142 -2.82 -12.60 3.44
C ASN A 142 -2.32 -12.59 1.98
N GLU A 143 -2.58 -11.51 1.24
CA GLU A 143 -2.18 -11.42 -0.16
C GLU A 143 -0.69 -11.04 -0.27
N PRO A 144 0.14 -11.84 -0.96
CA PRO A 144 1.59 -11.61 -1.04
C PRO A 144 1.96 -10.21 -1.54
N GLY A 145 2.68 -9.45 -0.72
CA GLY A 145 3.09 -8.07 -1.02
C GLY A 145 2.01 -7.00 -0.79
N TYR A 146 0.83 -7.39 -0.29
CA TYR A 146 -0.28 -6.48 0.02
C TYR A 146 -0.74 -6.57 1.48
N GLY A 147 -0.62 -7.74 2.10
CA GLY A 147 -1.13 -7.95 3.45
C GLY A 147 -2.59 -8.40 3.45
N PHE A 148 -3.22 -8.28 4.62
CA PHE A 148 -4.67 -8.42 4.75
C PHE A 148 -5.41 -7.20 4.18
N ASP A 149 -6.51 -7.47 3.47
CA ASP A 149 -7.40 -6.43 2.98
C ASP A 149 -8.41 -6.04 4.09
N ARG A 150 -8.29 -4.81 4.61
CA ARG A 150 -9.11 -4.31 5.74
C ARG A 150 -10.61 -4.40 5.49
N GLY A 151 -11.05 -4.22 4.24
CA GLY A 151 -12.47 -4.23 3.92
C GLY A 151 -13.11 -5.60 4.18
N PHE A 152 -12.39 -6.67 3.87
CA PHE A 152 -12.86 -8.05 4.13
C PHE A 152 -12.86 -8.45 5.60
N PHE A 153 -12.12 -7.72 6.44
CA PHE A 153 -12.15 -7.84 7.89
C PHE A 153 -13.14 -6.89 8.56
N LEU A 154 -13.89 -6.11 7.78
CA LEU A 154 -14.76 -5.05 8.29
C LEU A 154 -13.99 -4.03 9.17
N GLY A 155 -12.70 -3.83 8.87
CA GLY A 155 -11.74 -3.09 9.70
C GLY A 155 -11.48 -1.65 9.26
N SER A 156 -12.39 -1.06 8.47
CA SER A 156 -12.27 0.33 7.99
C SER A 156 -12.99 1.32 8.91
N GLN A 157 -12.53 2.58 8.92
CA GLN A 157 -13.03 3.61 9.84
C GLN A 157 -14.56 3.80 9.80
N VAL A 158 -15.18 3.69 8.62
CA VAL A 158 -16.65 3.85 8.47
C VAL A 158 -17.47 2.73 9.11
N MET A 159 -16.82 1.65 9.56
CA MET A 159 -17.44 0.49 10.18
C MET A 159 -17.23 0.46 11.70
N GLU A 160 -16.46 1.40 12.25
CA GLU A 160 -16.26 1.53 13.70
C GLU A 160 -17.61 1.76 14.39
N ASN A 161 -17.81 1.09 15.52
CA ASN A 161 -19.06 1.16 16.30
C ASN A 161 -20.33 0.80 15.52
N LYS A 162 -20.21 0.09 14.38
CA LYS A 162 -21.32 -0.53 13.64
C LYS A 162 -21.29 -2.05 13.80
N TRP A 163 -22.43 -2.71 13.61
CA TRP A 163 -22.51 -4.17 13.75
C TRP A 163 -21.67 -4.87 12.67
N LYS A 164 -20.91 -5.90 13.05
CA LYS A 164 -19.97 -6.64 12.19
C LYS A 164 -20.21 -8.14 12.31
N ILE A 165 -20.61 -8.75 11.20
CA ILE A 165 -20.85 -10.19 11.11
C ILE A 165 -19.88 -10.78 10.08
N ALA A 166 -19.14 -11.81 10.46
CA ALA A 166 -18.42 -12.65 9.52
C ALA A 166 -19.26 -13.91 9.24
N TYR A 167 -19.70 -14.08 8.00
CA TYR A 167 -20.45 -15.25 7.57
C TYR A 167 -19.63 -16.17 6.67
N SER A 168 -19.42 -17.42 7.12
CA SER A 168 -18.69 -18.44 6.33
C SER A 168 -17.31 -17.93 5.84
N ALA A 169 -16.63 -17.11 6.66
CA ALA A 169 -15.34 -16.55 6.28
C ALA A 169 -14.29 -17.66 6.13
N SER A 170 -13.42 -17.50 5.15
CA SER A 170 -12.32 -18.43 4.92
C SER A 170 -11.01 -17.72 4.75
N ARG A 171 -9.97 -18.36 5.28
CA ARG A 171 -8.59 -17.91 5.21
C ARG A 171 -7.80 -18.60 4.11
N GLY A 172 -8.33 -19.69 3.55
CA GLY A 172 -7.61 -20.51 2.58
C GLY A 172 -6.33 -21.09 3.18
N ARG A 173 -5.31 -21.27 2.34
CA ARG A 173 -4.01 -21.81 2.76
C ARG A 173 -3.32 -20.86 3.73
N TRP A 174 -3.03 -21.33 4.92
CA TRP A 174 -2.37 -20.54 5.97
C TRP A 174 -0.85 -20.62 5.85
N TYR A 175 -0.21 -19.45 5.80
CA TYR A 175 1.22 -19.26 6.02
C TYR A 175 1.37 -18.08 6.99
N PRO A 176 1.58 -18.31 8.30
CA PRO A 176 1.99 -17.21 9.16
C PRO A 176 3.44 -16.88 8.77
N ASN A 177 3.70 -15.73 8.15
CA ASN A 177 5.07 -15.38 7.81
C ASN A 177 5.81 -14.82 9.04
N ASN A 178 5.09 -14.26 10.01
CA ASN A 178 5.63 -13.72 11.27
C ASN A 178 4.54 -13.41 12.33
N GLU A 179 4.97 -13.03 13.53
CA GLU A 179 4.10 -12.66 14.66
C GLU A 179 3.31 -11.36 14.43
N GLU A 180 3.80 -10.43 13.60
CA GLU A 180 3.08 -9.18 13.30
C GLU A 180 1.82 -9.44 12.49
N GLU A 181 1.91 -10.31 11.47
CA GLU A 181 0.75 -10.76 10.69
C GLU A 181 -0.26 -11.50 11.58
N LYS A 182 0.21 -12.35 12.48
CA LYS A 182 -0.65 -13.04 13.45
C LYS A 182 -1.37 -12.02 14.35
N ALA A 183 -0.65 -11.08 14.94
CA ALA A 183 -1.22 -10.04 15.79
C ALA A 183 -2.25 -9.18 15.04
N LEU A 184 -1.96 -8.83 13.78
CA LEU A 184 -2.88 -8.06 12.94
C LEU A 184 -4.16 -8.82 12.59
N PHE A 185 -4.05 -10.13 12.31
CA PHE A 185 -5.23 -10.98 12.08
C PHE A 185 -6.15 -11.00 13.31
N PHE A 186 -5.58 -11.23 14.50
CA PHE A 186 -6.36 -11.24 15.75
C PHE A 186 -6.92 -9.87 16.11
N HIS A 187 -6.18 -8.79 15.85
CA HIS A 187 -6.69 -7.42 16.00
C HIS A 187 -7.98 -7.20 15.19
N TYR A 188 -8.01 -7.65 13.94
CA TYR A 188 -9.21 -7.49 13.12
C TYR A 188 -10.38 -8.36 13.57
N ILE A 189 -10.16 -9.65 13.83
CA ILE A 189 -11.27 -10.55 14.18
C ILE A 189 -11.83 -10.27 15.58
N GLU A 190 -11.04 -9.64 16.47
CA GLU A 190 -11.49 -9.22 17.79
C GLU A 190 -12.67 -8.23 17.71
N ASP A 191 -12.74 -7.46 16.62
CA ASP A 191 -13.82 -6.50 16.41
C ASP A 191 -15.07 -7.06 15.72
N ILE A 192 -15.05 -8.33 15.32
CA ILE A 192 -16.23 -9.01 14.77
C ILE A 192 -17.18 -9.40 15.91
N ASP A 193 -18.44 -8.99 15.81
CA ASP A 193 -19.47 -9.25 16.84
C ASP A 193 -19.98 -10.69 16.76
N PHE A 194 -20.26 -11.17 15.54
CA PHE A 194 -20.75 -12.52 15.28
C PHE A 194 -19.85 -13.20 14.26
N LEU A 195 -19.18 -14.26 14.70
CA LEU A 195 -18.09 -14.89 13.97
C LEU A 195 -18.48 -16.30 13.52
N SER A 196 -18.57 -16.50 12.22
CA SER A 196 -18.64 -17.83 11.63
C SER A 196 -17.61 -18.01 10.52
N VAL A 197 -17.14 -19.24 10.38
CA VAL A 197 -16.10 -19.65 9.45
C VAL A 197 -16.56 -20.87 8.67
N ARG A 198 -15.94 -21.11 7.52
CA ARG A 198 -16.31 -22.22 6.66
C ARG A 198 -15.61 -23.53 7.02
N GLU A 199 -14.35 -23.44 7.45
CA GLU A 199 -13.51 -24.59 7.74
C GLU A 199 -13.33 -24.81 9.25
N LYS A 200 -13.41 -26.06 9.69
CA LYS A 200 -13.19 -26.44 11.09
C LYS A 200 -11.77 -26.14 11.56
N SER A 201 -10.79 -26.25 10.67
CA SER A 201 -9.40 -25.90 10.96
C SER A 201 -9.23 -24.42 11.34
N LEU A 202 -9.95 -23.51 10.68
CA LEU A 202 -9.93 -22.08 11.00
C LEU A 202 -10.65 -21.80 12.32
N GLN A 203 -11.76 -22.49 12.60
CA GLN A 203 -12.41 -22.42 13.92
C GLN A 203 -11.42 -22.78 15.01
N MET A 204 -10.79 -23.96 14.93
CA MET A 204 -9.83 -24.43 15.93
C MET A 204 -8.68 -23.43 16.09
N TYR A 205 -8.13 -22.93 14.99
CA TYR A 205 -7.06 -21.93 15.05
C TYR A 205 -7.45 -20.66 15.82
N ILE A 206 -8.67 -20.15 15.61
CA ILE A 206 -9.17 -18.95 16.29
C ILE A 206 -9.36 -19.23 17.78
N GLU A 207 -10.02 -20.34 18.13
CA GLU A 207 -10.32 -20.70 19.51
C GLU A 207 -9.06 -21.06 20.33
N ASP A 208 -8.03 -21.60 19.68
CA ASP A 208 -6.75 -21.93 20.33
C ASP A 208 -5.87 -20.70 20.61
N ASN A 209 -6.15 -19.55 19.98
CA ASN A 209 -5.29 -18.37 20.02
C ASN A 209 -6.00 -17.08 20.45
N SER A 210 -7.30 -17.14 20.79
CA SER A 210 -8.09 -15.99 21.24
C SER A 210 -9.30 -16.44 22.07
N ASP A 211 -9.95 -15.49 22.75
CA ASP A 211 -11.19 -15.76 23.50
C ASP A 211 -12.45 -15.79 22.60
N LYS A 212 -12.28 -15.59 21.29
CA LYS A 212 -13.38 -15.65 20.32
C LYS A 212 -13.79 -17.09 20.05
N ARG A 213 -15.11 -17.30 19.94
CA ARG A 213 -15.71 -18.53 19.43
C ARG A 213 -16.16 -18.31 18.00
N ALA A 214 -15.89 -19.28 17.13
CA ALA A 214 -16.31 -19.24 15.74
C ALA A 214 -17.29 -20.38 15.45
N THR A 215 -18.44 -20.10 14.87
CA THR A 215 -19.37 -21.16 14.43
C THR A 215 -18.97 -21.66 13.04
N VAL A 216 -18.89 -22.98 12.85
CA VAL A 216 -18.74 -23.55 11.50
C VAL A 216 -20.09 -23.59 10.82
N VAL A 217 -20.20 -22.94 9.67
CA VAL A 217 -21.45 -22.81 8.89
C VAL A 217 -21.25 -23.24 7.44
N LEU A 218 -22.36 -23.53 6.75
CA LEU A 218 -22.34 -23.83 5.33
C LEU A 218 -22.02 -22.59 4.49
N ASP A 219 -21.34 -22.83 3.36
CA ASP A 219 -21.18 -21.83 2.30
C ASP A 219 -22.56 -21.37 1.77
N PRO A 220 -22.74 -20.08 1.42
CA PRO A 220 -24.01 -19.55 0.93
C PRO A 220 -24.67 -20.34 -0.20
N VAL A 221 -23.88 -21.02 -1.05
CA VAL A 221 -24.46 -21.80 -2.16
C VAL A 221 -25.35 -22.96 -1.69
N LEU A 222 -25.11 -23.47 -0.48
CA LEU A 222 -25.85 -24.58 0.12
C LEU A 222 -27.04 -24.12 0.98
N LEU A 223 -27.20 -22.80 1.19
CA LEU A 223 -28.30 -22.25 2.00
C LEU A 223 -29.65 -22.32 1.29
N HIS A 224 -29.64 -22.44 -0.03
CA HIS A 224 -30.83 -22.69 -0.83
C HIS A 224 -30.95 -24.16 -1.21
N LYS A 225 -32.18 -24.58 -1.52
CA LYS A 225 -32.45 -25.92 -2.08
C LYS A 225 -32.15 -25.95 -3.57
N LYS A 226 -32.07 -27.16 -4.14
CA LYS A 226 -31.85 -27.40 -5.57
C LYS A 226 -32.77 -26.57 -6.48
N GLU A 227 -34.06 -26.48 -6.12
CA GLU A 227 -35.09 -25.81 -6.94
C GLU A 227 -34.87 -24.30 -7.07
N PHE A 228 -34.11 -23.69 -6.16
CA PHE A 228 -33.70 -22.28 -6.28
C PHE A 228 -32.76 -22.09 -7.47
N TRP A 229 -31.81 -23.01 -7.64
CA TRP A 229 -30.79 -22.95 -8.68
C TRP A 229 -31.29 -23.43 -10.03
N GLU A 230 -32.22 -24.40 -10.06
CA GLU A 230 -32.86 -24.86 -11.30
C GLU A 230 -33.55 -23.73 -12.08
N LYS A 231 -34.01 -22.68 -11.38
CA LYS A 231 -34.63 -21.49 -12.00
C LYS A 231 -33.65 -20.61 -12.77
N VAL A 232 -32.36 -20.76 -12.48
CA VAL A 232 -31.28 -19.92 -13.05
C VAL A 232 -30.39 -20.73 -13.99
N ALA A 233 -30.26 -22.04 -13.75
CA ALA A 233 -29.45 -22.92 -14.56
C ALA A 233 -29.92 -22.96 -16.03
N VAL A 234 -28.97 -22.88 -16.96
CA VAL A 234 -29.23 -23.01 -18.40
C VAL A 234 -28.94 -24.42 -18.85
N THR A 235 -29.93 -25.11 -19.41
CA THR A 235 -29.75 -26.49 -19.90
C THR A 235 -28.67 -26.55 -21.00
N PRO A 236 -27.66 -27.41 -20.87
CA PRO A 236 -26.62 -27.57 -21.87
C PRO A 236 -27.14 -28.32 -23.11
N LYS A 237 -26.50 -28.06 -24.25
CA LYS A 237 -26.78 -28.76 -25.51
C LYS A 237 -26.27 -30.21 -25.48
N GLU A 238 -25.17 -30.42 -24.78
CA GLU A 238 -24.51 -31.70 -24.59
C GLU A 238 -25.40 -32.64 -23.77
N LYS A 239 -25.30 -33.95 -24.06
CA LYS A 239 -26.01 -35.04 -23.41
C LYS A 239 -25.03 -36.19 -23.20
N LYS A 240 -25.27 -37.06 -22.22
CA LYS A 240 -24.43 -38.23 -21.91
C LYS A 240 -22.96 -37.85 -21.72
N TYR A 241 -22.70 -37.05 -20.69
CA TYR A 241 -21.38 -36.50 -20.44
C TYR A 241 -21.01 -36.54 -18.97
N LEU A 242 -19.71 -36.72 -18.72
CA LEU A 242 -19.12 -36.34 -17.45
C LEU A 242 -18.62 -34.90 -17.54
N LEU A 243 -18.82 -34.15 -16.47
CA LEU A 243 -18.22 -32.83 -16.33
C LEU A 243 -16.85 -32.97 -15.67
N LEU A 244 -15.81 -32.49 -16.35
CA LEU A 244 -14.48 -32.32 -15.81
C LEU A 244 -14.28 -30.83 -15.51
N TYR A 245 -14.45 -30.46 -14.25
CA TYR A 245 -14.26 -29.07 -13.79
C TYR A 245 -13.15 -29.03 -12.75
N HIS A 246 -11.98 -28.49 -13.09
CA HIS A 246 -10.83 -28.53 -12.19
C HIS A 246 -10.13 -27.18 -12.07
N VAL A 247 -9.43 -27.03 -10.96
CA VAL A 247 -8.39 -26.03 -10.74
C VAL A 247 -7.07 -26.70 -11.14
N VAL A 248 -6.24 -26.03 -11.94
CA VAL A 248 -5.08 -26.61 -12.64
C VAL A 248 -4.07 -27.31 -11.71
N GLU A 249 -3.92 -26.84 -10.47
CA GLU A 249 -3.01 -27.45 -9.48
C GLU A 249 -3.38 -28.92 -9.17
N GLU A 250 -2.41 -29.82 -9.32
CA GLU A 250 -2.53 -31.27 -9.03
C GLU A 250 -3.66 -32.00 -9.78
N ALA A 251 -4.14 -31.45 -10.90
CA ALA A 251 -5.29 -32.00 -11.63
C ALA A 251 -4.97 -33.29 -12.44
N GLY A 252 -3.68 -33.61 -12.66
CA GLY A 252 -3.25 -34.70 -13.57
C GLY A 252 -3.93 -36.05 -13.30
N ASP A 253 -3.87 -36.53 -12.06
CA ASP A 253 -4.48 -37.81 -11.67
C ASP A 253 -6.02 -37.80 -11.84
N THR A 254 -6.65 -36.64 -11.66
CA THR A 254 -8.11 -36.48 -11.81
C THR A 254 -8.51 -36.57 -13.28
N ILE A 255 -7.74 -35.91 -14.16
CA ILE A 255 -7.96 -35.91 -15.61
C ILE A 255 -7.79 -37.33 -16.16
N GLU A 256 -6.73 -38.04 -15.77
CA GLU A 256 -6.48 -39.40 -16.23
C GLU A 256 -7.62 -40.35 -15.83
N GLN A 257 -8.10 -40.26 -14.59
CA GLN A 257 -9.21 -41.07 -14.10
C GLN A 257 -10.54 -40.71 -14.78
N ALA A 258 -10.81 -39.43 -15.00
CA ALA A 258 -11.98 -38.97 -15.76
C ALA A 258 -11.98 -39.56 -17.18
N ILE A 259 -10.83 -39.59 -17.86
CA ILE A 259 -10.69 -40.17 -19.20
C ILE A 259 -10.91 -41.68 -19.21
N LYS A 260 -10.33 -42.41 -18.24
CA LYS A 260 -10.57 -43.86 -18.10
C LYS A 260 -12.05 -44.16 -17.86
N TYR A 261 -12.70 -43.39 -16.99
CA TYR A 261 -14.12 -43.51 -16.70
C TYR A 261 -14.97 -43.20 -17.94
N ALA A 262 -14.68 -42.09 -18.64
CA ALA A 262 -15.36 -41.69 -19.86
C ALA A 262 -15.35 -42.79 -20.93
N ARG A 263 -14.19 -43.41 -21.16
CA ARG A 263 -14.04 -44.52 -22.12
C ARG A 263 -14.84 -45.75 -21.70
N LYS A 264 -14.81 -46.11 -20.42
CA LYS A 264 -15.48 -47.29 -19.88
C LYS A 264 -17.01 -47.19 -20.03
N TYR A 265 -17.57 -46.00 -19.83
CA TYR A 265 -19.02 -45.77 -19.82
C TYR A 265 -19.54 -45.05 -21.08
N ASP A 266 -18.71 -44.90 -22.12
CA ASP A 266 -19.02 -44.21 -23.38
C ASP A 266 -19.60 -42.79 -23.18
N LEU A 267 -18.97 -42.01 -22.31
CA LEU A 267 -19.36 -40.64 -22.02
C LEU A 267 -18.48 -39.63 -22.76
N THR A 268 -19.06 -38.51 -23.16
CA THR A 268 -18.31 -37.33 -23.60
C THR A 268 -17.72 -36.61 -22.38
N ILE A 269 -16.48 -36.12 -22.46
CA ILE A 269 -15.95 -35.20 -21.46
C ILE A 269 -16.34 -33.78 -21.85
N VAL A 270 -17.09 -33.10 -21.00
CA VAL A 270 -17.18 -31.64 -21.07
C VAL A 270 -16.17 -31.06 -20.09
N GLU A 271 -15.16 -30.39 -20.62
CA GLU A 271 -14.13 -29.73 -19.84
C GLU A 271 -14.52 -28.26 -19.63
N VAL A 272 -14.39 -27.83 -18.37
CA VAL A 272 -14.53 -26.43 -17.97
C VAL A 272 -13.37 -26.06 -17.06
N SER A 273 -12.66 -24.98 -17.40
CA SER A 273 -11.66 -24.36 -16.53
C SER A 273 -11.47 -22.87 -16.88
N ASP A 274 -10.59 -22.20 -16.13
CA ASP A 274 -10.23 -20.81 -16.36
C ASP A 274 -9.19 -20.64 -17.49
N LYS A 275 -8.45 -21.70 -17.82
CA LYS A 275 -7.37 -21.74 -18.81
C LYS A 275 -7.24 -23.12 -19.45
N PRO A 276 -6.72 -23.23 -20.68
CA PRO A 276 -6.53 -24.52 -21.30
C PRO A 276 -5.54 -25.38 -20.51
N LEU A 277 -5.76 -26.69 -20.53
CA LEU A 277 -4.74 -27.64 -20.10
C LEU A 277 -3.51 -27.52 -20.99
N GLU A 278 -2.32 -27.58 -20.38
CA GLU A 278 -1.06 -27.55 -21.12
C GLU A 278 -1.05 -28.67 -22.17
N LYS A 279 -0.78 -28.32 -23.43
CA LYS A 279 -0.75 -29.23 -24.61
C LYS A 279 -2.08 -29.91 -24.97
N GLY A 280 -3.22 -29.45 -24.44
CA GLY A 280 -4.51 -30.08 -24.76
C GLY A 280 -4.58 -31.54 -24.30
N ALA A 281 -3.93 -31.86 -23.16
CA ALA A 281 -3.70 -33.20 -22.65
C ALA A 281 -4.93 -34.14 -22.68
N THR A 282 -6.16 -33.62 -22.57
CA THR A 282 -7.38 -34.43 -22.70
C THR A 282 -7.63 -34.94 -24.12
N ILE A 283 -7.39 -34.12 -25.16
CA ILE A 283 -7.56 -34.52 -26.58
C ILE A 283 -6.53 -35.57 -26.97
N GLU A 284 -5.27 -35.40 -26.56
CA GLU A 284 -4.22 -36.40 -26.85
C GLU A 284 -4.58 -37.80 -26.30
N MET A 285 -5.44 -37.81 -25.28
CA MET A 285 -5.88 -39.00 -24.57
C MET A 285 -7.34 -39.40 -24.88
N LEU A 286 -8.14 -38.63 -25.62
CA LEU A 286 -9.54 -39.00 -25.91
C LEU A 286 -10.15 -38.20 -27.08
N ASP A 287 -10.82 -38.90 -28.00
CA ASP A 287 -11.45 -38.26 -29.17
C ASP A 287 -12.80 -37.55 -28.87
N LYS A 288 -13.42 -37.82 -27.71
CA LYS A 288 -14.75 -37.28 -27.30
C LYS A 288 -14.64 -36.23 -26.19
N VAL A 289 -13.96 -35.11 -26.48
CA VAL A 289 -13.79 -33.99 -25.53
C VAL A 289 -14.39 -32.70 -26.11
N ILE A 290 -15.15 -32.00 -25.27
CA ILE A 290 -15.77 -30.71 -25.59
C ILE A 290 -15.28 -29.67 -24.57
N TYR A 291 -14.66 -28.60 -25.06
CA TYR A 291 -14.18 -27.50 -24.23
C TYR A 291 -15.23 -26.38 -24.14
N ARG A 292 -15.43 -25.84 -22.93
CA ARG A 292 -16.40 -24.76 -22.66
C ARG A 292 -15.74 -23.60 -21.91
N TYR A 293 -14.92 -22.84 -22.63
CA TYR A 293 -14.23 -21.67 -22.11
C TYR A 293 -15.06 -20.37 -22.17
N ASP A 294 -16.16 -20.36 -22.90
CA ASP A 294 -17.00 -19.19 -23.21
C ASP A 294 -18.31 -19.12 -22.41
N ILE A 295 -18.49 -20.01 -21.42
CA ILE A 295 -19.71 -20.11 -20.63
C ILE A 295 -19.73 -19.11 -19.47
N GLY A 296 -20.93 -18.69 -19.06
CA GLY A 296 -21.20 -17.90 -17.86
C GLY A 296 -21.67 -18.76 -16.69
N VAL A 297 -22.13 -18.09 -15.62
CA VAL A 297 -22.48 -18.73 -14.34
C VAL A 297 -23.76 -19.56 -14.43
N GLU A 298 -24.73 -19.11 -15.23
CA GLU A 298 -25.99 -19.80 -15.47
C GLU A 298 -25.78 -21.10 -16.26
N GLU A 299 -24.92 -21.08 -17.28
CA GLU A 299 -24.55 -22.28 -18.02
C GLU A 299 -23.69 -23.23 -17.20
N TRP A 300 -22.76 -22.71 -16.37
CA TRP A 300 -21.96 -23.53 -15.48
C TRP A 300 -22.81 -24.33 -14.49
N LEU A 301 -23.84 -23.72 -13.89
CA LEU A 301 -24.83 -24.42 -13.08
C LEU A 301 -25.53 -25.54 -13.87
N GLY A 302 -25.92 -25.26 -15.10
CA GLY A 302 -26.52 -26.24 -16.01
C GLY A 302 -25.60 -27.41 -16.30
N TYR A 303 -24.32 -27.15 -16.58
CA TYR A 303 -23.36 -28.21 -16.86
C TYR A 303 -23.18 -29.17 -15.68
N ILE A 304 -23.27 -28.71 -14.44
CA ILE A 304 -23.25 -29.59 -13.26
C ILE A 304 -24.60 -30.31 -13.11
N LEU A 305 -25.72 -29.56 -13.20
CA LEU A 305 -27.07 -30.10 -12.99
C LEU A 305 -27.46 -31.19 -13.97
N TYR A 306 -26.97 -31.16 -15.21
CA TYR A 306 -27.31 -32.13 -16.26
C TYR A 306 -26.21 -33.15 -16.55
N ALA A 307 -25.08 -33.10 -15.83
CA ALA A 307 -24.04 -34.12 -15.95
C ALA A 307 -24.52 -35.48 -15.43
N ASP A 308 -24.02 -36.55 -16.04
CA ASP A 308 -24.18 -37.93 -15.56
C ASP A 308 -23.29 -38.18 -14.34
N CYS A 309 -22.07 -37.62 -14.33
CA CYS A 309 -21.19 -37.57 -13.17
C CYS A 309 -20.22 -36.38 -13.26
N VAL A 310 -19.59 -36.03 -12.13
CA VAL A 310 -18.70 -34.88 -12.01
C VAL A 310 -17.34 -35.29 -11.46
N PHE A 311 -16.28 -34.93 -12.17
CA PHE A 311 -14.89 -35.02 -11.73
C PHE A 311 -14.38 -33.62 -11.44
N THR A 312 -13.98 -33.37 -10.19
CA THR A 312 -13.56 -32.03 -9.77
C THR A 312 -12.61 -32.03 -8.58
N ASN A 313 -11.76 -31.03 -8.47
CA ASN A 313 -11.05 -30.67 -7.23
C ASN A 313 -11.48 -29.27 -6.73
N SER A 314 -12.57 -28.72 -7.28
CA SER A 314 -13.12 -27.42 -6.88
C SER A 314 -14.10 -27.57 -5.72
N PHE A 315 -13.91 -26.77 -4.67
CA PHE A 315 -14.83 -26.72 -3.53
C PHE A 315 -16.28 -26.45 -3.96
N HIS A 316 -16.51 -25.43 -4.78
CA HIS A 316 -17.87 -25.10 -5.23
C HIS A 316 -18.39 -26.11 -6.26
N GLY A 317 -17.51 -26.72 -7.06
CA GLY A 317 -17.87 -27.87 -7.90
C GLY A 317 -18.44 -29.02 -7.06
N CYS A 318 -17.79 -29.34 -5.93
CA CYS A 318 -18.28 -30.33 -4.98
C CYS A 318 -19.60 -29.89 -4.32
N CYS A 319 -19.71 -28.63 -3.87
CA CYS A 319 -20.93 -28.12 -3.25
C CYS A 319 -22.15 -28.25 -4.16
N PHE A 320 -22.03 -27.81 -5.42
CA PHE A 320 -23.13 -27.92 -6.37
C PHE A 320 -23.39 -29.36 -6.82
N SER A 321 -22.38 -30.22 -6.88
CA SER A 321 -22.58 -31.66 -7.14
C SER A 321 -23.34 -32.34 -6.01
N VAL A 322 -23.03 -32.01 -4.75
CA VAL A 322 -23.79 -32.47 -3.58
C VAL A 322 -25.23 -31.95 -3.65
N LEU A 323 -25.41 -30.66 -3.94
CA LEU A 323 -26.74 -30.03 -4.00
C LEU A 323 -27.62 -30.56 -5.15
N PHE A 324 -27.02 -30.92 -6.27
CA PHE A 324 -27.70 -31.45 -7.45
C PHE A 324 -27.78 -32.98 -7.50
N GLU A 325 -27.29 -33.64 -6.45
CA GLU A 325 -27.32 -35.10 -6.30
C GLU A 325 -26.58 -35.83 -7.41
N LYS A 326 -25.33 -35.40 -7.69
CA LYS A 326 -24.48 -35.93 -8.76
C LYS A 326 -23.45 -36.90 -8.25
N GLU A 327 -23.31 -38.03 -8.95
CA GLU A 327 -22.15 -38.91 -8.74
C GLU A 327 -20.86 -38.09 -8.87
N LEU A 328 -20.11 -38.05 -7.78
CA LEU A 328 -19.02 -37.10 -7.55
C LEU A 328 -17.72 -37.85 -7.31
N PHE A 329 -16.68 -37.45 -8.03
CA PHE A 329 -15.32 -37.96 -7.90
C PHE A 329 -14.37 -36.79 -7.67
N VAL A 330 -13.66 -36.83 -6.54
CA VAL A 330 -12.93 -35.68 -6.03
C VAL A 330 -11.42 -35.86 -6.17
N GLY A 331 -10.81 -34.99 -6.97
CA GLY A 331 -9.37 -34.93 -7.15
C GLY A 331 -8.61 -34.43 -5.93
N ASN A 332 -7.29 -34.63 -5.91
CA ASN A 332 -6.43 -34.08 -4.87
C ASN A 332 -6.36 -32.56 -4.95
N ARG A 333 -6.21 -31.95 -3.77
CA ARG A 333 -5.98 -30.52 -3.59
C ARG A 333 -5.19 -30.30 -2.31
N LEU A 334 -4.34 -29.28 -2.33
CA LEU A 334 -3.50 -28.87 -1.21
C LEU A 334 -4.24 -28.16 -0.06
N GLU A 335 -5.53 -27.86 -0.24
CA GLU A 335 -6.37 -27.13 0.72
C GLU A 335 -7.40 -28.08 1.36
N ASP A 336 -7.72 -27.85 2.62
CA ASP A 336 -8.58 -28.71 3.44
C ASP A 336 -10.10 -28.48 3.23
N LYS A 337 -10.51 -27.46 2.47
CA LYS A 337 -11.93 -27.09 2.32
C LYS A 337 -12.79 -28.20 1.72
N VAL A 338 -12.23 -28.87 0.71
CA VAL A 338 -12.91 -29.97 0.03
C VAL A 338 -13.04 -31.15 1.00
N ASP A 339 -11.99 -31.45 1.75
CA ASP A 339 -12.02 -32.50 2.77
C ASP A 339 -13.05 -32.18 3.87
N ASN A 340 -13.08 -30.95 4.40
CA ASN A 340 -14.09 -30.51 5.36
C ASN A 340 -15.53 -30.71 4.83
N LEU A 341 -15.78 -30.43 3.54
CA LEU A 341 -17.08 -30.64 2.92
C LEU A 341 -17.45 -32.13 2.85
N LEU A 342 -16.52 -32.96 2.39
CA LEU A 342 -16.73 -34.40 2.26
C LEU A 342 -16.91 -35.08 3.63
N GLU A 343 -16.17 -34.65 4.65
CA GLU A 343 -16.33 -35.07 6.04
C GLU A 343 -17.70 -34.68 6.58
N THR A 344 -18.13 -33.43 6.35
CA THR A 344 -19.45 -32.93 6.79
C THR A 344 -20.58 -33.82 6.30
N PHE A 345 -20.52 -34.27 5.04
CA PHE A 345 -21.55 -35.11 4.43
C PHE A 345 -21.27 -36.62 4.51
N ASN A 346 -20.23 -37.05 5.22
CA ASN A 346 -19.81 -38.46 5.34
C ASN A 346 -19.58 -39.15 3.98
N ILE A 347 -18.98 -38.44 3.03
CA ILE A 347 -18.68 -38.91 1.67
C ILE A 347 -17.18 -38.80 1.35
N MET A 348 -16.31 -38.95 2.35
CA MET A 348 -14.84 -38.97 2.16
C MET A 348 -14.36 -40.05 1.19
N ASN A 349 -15.13 -41.12 1.03
CA ASN A 349 -14.86 -42.18 0.06
C ASN A 349 -14.94 -41.71 -1.41
N ARG A 350 -15.39 -40.48 -1.69
CA ARG A 350 -15.36 -39.87 -3.04
C ARG A 350 -14.00 -39.33 -3.45
N LYS A 351 -13.06 -39.19 -2.50
CA LYS A 351 -11.72 -38.71 -2.77
C LYS A 351 -10.96 -39.77 -3.56
N LEU A 352 -10.50 -39.41 -4.75
CA LEU A 352 -9.82 -40.30 -5.67
C LEU A 352 -8.46 -40.71 -5.10
N GLN A 353 -8.22 -42.02 -5.04
CA GLN A 353 -6.93 -42.58 -4.65
C GLN A 353 -6.01 -42.69 -5.87
N LYS A 354 -4.73 -42.37 -5.67
CA LYS A 354 -3.72 -42.50 -6.73
C LYS A 354 -3.66 -43.95 -7.20
N ASN A 355 -3.63 -44.16 -8.52
CA ASN A 355 -3.60 -45.48 -9.17
C ASN A 355 -4.82 -46.39 -8.91
N SER A 356 -5.95 -45.87 -8.43
CA SER A 356 -7.20 -46.64 -8.32
C SER A 356 -8.01 -46.61 -9.63
N SER A 357 -8.71 -47.69 -9.95
CA SER A 357 -9.75 -47.68 -10.96
C SER A 357 -11.03 -47.10 -10.38
N VAL A 358 -11.67 -46.18 -11.10
CA VAL A 358 -13.00 -45.68 -10.72
C VAL A 358 -14.05 -46.68 -11.20
N ASP A 359 -14.44 -47.58 -10.32
CA ASP A 359 -15.49 -48.59 -10.51
C ASP A 359 -16.45 -48.63 -9.31
N GLU A 360 -17.58 -49.33 -9.47
CA GLU A 360 -18.64 -49.38 -8.46
C GLU A 360 -18.23 -50.10 -7.17
N GLU A 361 -17.25 -51.01 -7.24
CA GLU A 361 -16.72 -51.69 -6.05
C GLU A 361 -15.88 -50.75 -5.20
N THR A 362 -15.04 -49.93 -5.85
CA THR A 362 -14.17 -48.97 -5.17
C THR A 362 -14.95 -47.71 -4.75
N TYR A 363 -15.92 -47.29 -5.56
CA TYR A 363 -16.73 -46.08 -5.36
C TYR A 363 -18.23 -46.40 -5.57
N PRO A 364 -18.91 -46.99 -4.56
CA PRO A 364 -20.35 -47.31 -4.64
C PRO A 364 -21.18 -46.03 -4.83
N GLN A 365 -22.43 -46.08 -5.30
CA GLN A 365 -23.25 -44.85 -5.47
C GLN A 365 -23.41 -44.03 -4.17
N ILE A 366 -23.62 -42.72 -4.30
CA ILE A 366 -23.82 -41.85 -3.14
C ILE A 366 -25.24 -42.05 -2.58
N ASP A 367 -25.34 -42.32 -1.28
CA ASP A 367 -26.63 -42.33 -0.56
C ASP A 367 -27.08 -40.88 -0.28
N TYR A 368 -27.75 -40.29 -1.27
CA TYR A 368 -28.24 -38.93 -1.16
C TYR A 368 -29.36 -38.76 -0.14
N GLU A 369 -30.04 -39.82 0.29
CA GLU A 369 -31.01 -39.73 1.39
C GLU A 369 -30.30 -39.39 2.71
N LYS A 370 -29.12 -39.96 2.96
CA LYS A 370 -28.29 -39.59 4.13
C LYS A 370 -27.69 -38.20 3.97
N VAL A 371 -27.11 -37.89 2.80
CA VAL A 371 -26.50 -36.58 2.53
C VAL A 371 -27.53 -35.45 2.69
N ASN A 372 -28.74 -35.63 2.16
CA ASN A 372 -29.79 -34.63 2.25
C ASN A 372 -30.29 -34.40 3.68
N ARG A 373 -30.35 -35.44 4.52
CA ARG A 373 -30.66 -35.29 5.94
C ARG A 373 -29.66 -34.37 6.64
N ILE A 374 -28.36 -34.61 6.43
CA ILE A 374 -27.28 -33.78 6.97
C ILE A 374 -27.37 -32.35 6.41
N LEU A 375 -27.58 -32.20 5.11
CA LEU A 375 -27.68 -30.89 4.45
C LEU A 375 -28.84 -30.05 4.99
N VAL A 376 -30.00 -30.66 5.25
CA VAL A 376 -31.15 -29.95 5.84
C VAL A 376 -30.82 -29.45 7.26
N GLU A 377 -30.20 -30.29 8.08
CA GLU A 377 -29.79 -29.92 9.45
C GLU A 377 -28.74 -28.79 9.43
N LYS A 378 -27.65 -28.96 8.68
CA LYS A 378 -26.58 -27.95 8.58
C LYS A 378 -27.04 -26.65 7.94
N ARG A 379 -27.95 -26.70 6.98
CA ARG A 379 -28.60 -25.51 6.43
C ARG A 379 -29.39 -24.77 7.50
N LYS A 380 -30.17 -25.48 8.30
CA LYS A 380 -30.94 -24.89 9.40
C LYS A 380 -30.00 -24.23 10.42
N GLU A 381 -28.97 -24.92 10.90
CA GLU A 381 -27.98 -24.35 11.83
C GLU A 381 -27.34 -23.06 11.29
N SER A 382 -26.97 -23.06 10.02
CA SER A 382 -26.32 -21.92 9.37
C SER A 382 -27.23 -20.71 9.22
N ILE A 383 -28.49 -20.94 8.85
CA ILE A 383 -29.52 -19.89 8.77
C ILE A 383 -29.85 -19.38 10.18
N ASP A 384 -30.01 -20.27 11.16
CA ASP A 384 -30.29 -19.92 12.54
C ASP A 384 -29.18 -19.01 13.11
N PHE A 385 -27.90 -19.32 12.85
CA PHE A 385 -26.77 -18.44 13.21
C PHE A 385 -26.92 -17.04 12.61
N LEU A 386 -27.15 -16.95 11.29
CA LEU A 386 -27.21 -15.66 10.59
C LEU A 386 -28.39 -14.81 11.07
N ILE A 387 -29.59 -15.40 11.11
CA ILE A 387 -30.81 -14.67 11.46
C ILE A 387 -30.82 -14.29 12.93
N SER A 388 -30.33 -15.14 13.83
CA SER A 388 -30.21 -14.80 15.26
C SER A 388 -29.19 -13.67 15.49
N SER A 389 -28.06 -13.69 14.75
CA SER A 389 -27.06 -12.61 14.79
C SER A 389 -27.65 -11.28 14.35
N ILE A 390 -28.35 -11.24 13.21
CA ILE A 390 -28.99 -10.03 12.70
C ILE A 390 -30.09 -9.54 13.66
N SER A 391 -30.93 -10.45 14.16
CA SER A 391 -31.96 -10.11 15.15
C SER A 391 -31.34 -9.49 16.42
N ARG A 392 -30.19 -10.00 16.88
CA ARG A 392 -29.46 -9.42 18.01
C ARG A 392 -28.99 -8.00 17.69
N CYS A 393 -28.47 -7.76 16.48
CA CYS A 393 -28.06 -6.43 16.02
C CYS A 393 -29.23 -5.42 16.01
N GLU A 394 -30.42 -5.84 15.60
CA GLU A 394 -31.60 -4.95 15.50
C GLU A 394 -32.21 -4.63 16.88
N ASN A 395 -32.11 -5.57 17.82
CA ASN A 395 -32.79 -5.46 19.12
C ASN A 395 -31.87 -5.02 20.26
N CYS A 396 -30.56 -4.90 20.03
CA CYS A 396 -29.60 -4.52 21.05
C CYS A 396 -28.84 -3.25 20.66
N LYS A 397 -28.46 -2.48 21.68
CA LYS A 397 -27.50 -1.40 21.50
C LYS A 397 -26.11 -2.01 21.36
N LYS A 398 -25.34 -1.53 20.38
CA LYS A 398 -23.93 -1.91 20.23
C LYS A 398 -23.09 -1.18 21.28
N ASP A 399 -22.16 -1.91 21.88
CA ASP A 399 -21.16 -1.32 22.77
C ASP A 399 -20.13 -0.53 21.95
N GLU A 400 -19.87 0.70 22.39
CA GLU A 400 -18.88 1.55 21.75
C GLU A 400 -17.47 1.11 22.19
N LYS A 401 -16.57 1.01 21.21
CA LYS A 401 -15.15 0.73 21.42
C LYS A 401 -14.33 1.98 21.12
N ASP A 402 -13.26 2.16 21.88
CA ASP A 402 -12.27 3.20 21.61
C ASP A 402 -11.19 2.67 20.66
N TYR A 403 -11.25 3.13 19.40
CA TYR A 403 -10.27 2.79 18.37
C TYR A 403 -9.03 3.70 18.39
N SER A 404 -8.99 4.72 19.26
CA SER A 404 -7.95 5.77 19.22
C SER A 404 -6.56 5.24 19.53
N GLN A 405 -6.43 4.22 20.38
CA GLN A 405 -5.13 3.65 20.74
C GLN A 405 -4.44 3.03 19.51
N TRP A 406 -5.17 2.20 18.76
CA TRP A 406 -4.67 1.58 17.52
C TRP A 406 -4.29 2.62 16.46
N LYS A 407 -5.11 3.66 16.31
CA LYS A 407 -4.87 4.72 15.34
C LYS A 407 -3.65 5.56 15.69
N LYS A 408 -3.46 5.88 16.97
CA LYS A 408 -2.29 6.63 17.44
C LYS A 408 -1.00 5.81 17.36
N SER A 409 -1.06 4.48 17.49
CA SER A 409 0.11 3.61 17.34
C SER A 409 0.58 3.45 15.90
N GLN A 410 -0.19 3.92 14.91
CA GLN A 410 0.24 3.89 13.51
C GLN A 410 1.48 4.76 13.31
N LYS A 411 2.46 4.20 12.59
CA LYS A 411 3.68 4.89 12.20
C LYS A 411 3.77 4.99 10.69
N TYR A 412 4.28 6.11 10.19
CA TYR A 412 4.37 6.37 8.76
C TYR A 412 5.61 7.18 8.37
N GLU A 413 6.07 6.98 7.14
CA GLU A 413 7.12 7.81 6.55
C GLU A 413 6.52 9.16 6.09
N VAL A 414 7.29 10.24 6.27
CA VAL A 414 7.01 11.55 5.67
C VAL A 414 8.08 11.86 4.61
N ILE A 415 7.64 12.03 3.37
CA ILE A 415 8.50 12.48 2.27
C ILE A 415 8.26 13.97 2.02
N TYR A 416 9.33 14.77 2.12
CA TYR A 416 9.34 16.17 1.76
C TYR A 416 9.70 16.31 0.28
N ASN A 417 8.85 16.97 -0.51
CA ASN A 417 9.03 17.12 -1.96
C ASN A 417 9.17 18.59 -2.33
N SER A 418 10.22 18.94 -3.07
CA SER A 418 10.58 20.32 -3.40
C SER A 418 9.56 21.07 -4.27
N GLN A 419 8.71 20.37 -5.02
CA GLN A 419 7.77 20.97 -5.99
C GLN A 419 8.45 21.96 -6.95
N THR A 420 9.60 21.57 -7.50
CA THR A 420 10.37 22.33 -8.48
C THR A 420 10.63 21.51 -9.75
N GLN A 421 10.53 22.16 -10.90
CA GLN A 421 10.80 21.53 -12.20
C GLN A 421 12.31 21.59 -12.51
N GLN A 422 12.74 20.73 -13.44
CA GLN A 422 14.03 20.82 -14.13
C GLN A 422 14.32 22.28 -14.53
N ASN A 423 15.57 22.72 -14.34
CA ASN A 423 16.08 24.08 -14.57
C ASN A 423 15.70 25.15 -13.54
N LYS A 424 14.92 24.82 -12.49
CA LYS A 424 14.75 25.69 -11.31
C LYS A 424 15.61 25.14 -10.17
N THR A 425 16.85 25.61 -10.08
CA THR A 425 17.85 25.12 -9.12
C THR A 425 17.27 25.12 -7.71
N THR A 426 17.19 23.92 -7.15
CA THR A 426 16.79 23.70 -5.76
C THR A 426 17.93 22.98 -5.07
N GLU A 427 18.58 23.64 -4.12
CA GLU A 427 19.61 22.99 -3.31
C GLU A 427 19.03 22.51 -1.99
N LEU A 428 19.49 21.36 -1.52
CA LEU A 428 18.96 20.72 -0.33
C LEU A 428 20.07 20.68 0.73
N TYR A 429 19.80 21.28 1.89
CA TYR A 429 20.74 21.34 3.00
C TYR A 429 20.35 20.37 4.13
N THR A 430 20.99 19.19 4.19
CA THR A 430 20.57 18.08 5.08
C THR A 430 21.58 17.61 6.10
N GLN A 431 22.77 18.21 6.24
CA GLN A 431 23.82 17.68 7.13
C GLN A 431 23.49 17.72 8.63
N VAL A 432 22.28 18.15 8.97
CA VAL A 432 21.73 18.19 10.32
C VAL A 432 20.75 17.02 10.57
N TYR A 433 20.32 16.33 9.51
CA TYR A 433 19.28 15.31 9.55
C TYR A 433 19.76 14.01 8.91
N ASP A 434 19.49 12.89 9.57
CA ASP A 434 19.73 11.58 9.00
C ASP A 434 18.56 11.20 8.07
N GLY A 435 18.86 11.04 6.78
CA GLY A 435 17.83 10.82 5.78
C GLY A 435 18.36 10.59 4.36
N LYS A 436 17.45 10.22 3.46
CA LYS A 436 17.74 9.89 2.07
C LYS A 436 17.25 10.98 1.14
N ILE A 437 18.05 11.27 0.12
CA ILE A 437 17.71 12.22 -0.94
C ILE A 437 17.51 11.47 -2.24
N LYS A 438 16.41 11.75 -2.93
CA LYS A 438 16.12 11.22 -4.26
C LYS A 438 15.81 12.37 -5.21
N THR A 439 16.51 12.43 -6.34
CA THR A 439 16.15 13.33 -7.45
C THR A 439 15.26 12.56 -8.42
N LEU A 440 14.06 13.07 -8.67
CA LEU A 440 13.11 12.52 -9.64
C LEU A 440 13.46 12.99 -11.06
N GLU A 441 13.04 12.25 -12.08
CA GLU A 441 13.25 12.61 -13.50
C GLU A 441 12.77 14.02 -13.84
N SER A 442 11.68 14.46 -13.21
CA SER A 442 11.14 15.82 -13.33
C SER A 442 12.07 16.95 -12.81
N GLY A 443 13.18 16.61 -12.16
CA GLY A 443 14.06 17.53 -11.43
C GLY A 443 13.64 17.82 -9.98
N ASN A 444 12.46 17.36 -9.55
CA ASN A 444 12.03 17.47 -8.15
C ASN A 444 12.99 16.68 -7.24
N LYS A 445 13.33 17.26 -6.09
CA LYS A 445 14.06 16.57 -5.03
C LYS A 445 13.07 16.10 -3.96
N GLU A 446 13.23 14.86 -3.51
CA GLU A 446 12.53 14.26 -2.38
C GLU A 446 13.53 13.96 -1.26
N PHE A 447 13.13 14.28 -0.04
CA PHE A 447 13.88 13.99 1.18
C PHE A 447 12.99 13.21 2.14
N SER A 448 13.50 12.10 2.68
CA SER A 448 12.85 11.37 3.77
C SER A 448 13.82 11.08 4.90
N LEU A 449 13.29 11.07 6.12
CA LEU A 449 14.04 10.76 7.34
C LEU A 449 14.18 9.24 7.50
N SER A 450 15.22 8.81 8.20
CA SER A 450 15.41 7.40 8.58
C SER A 450 14.35 6.91 9.57
N GLU A 451 13.82 7.80 10.42
CA GLU A 451 12.82 7.48 11.44
C GLU A 451 11.39 7.74 10.95
N LEU A 452 10.45 6.92 11.44
CA LEU A 452 9.03 7.06 11.15
C LEU A 452 8.36 8.04 12.11
N TYR A 453 7.33 8.71 11.61
CA TYR A 453 6.48 9.61 12.36
C TYR A 453 5.39 8.83 13.09
N GLU A 454 4.98 9.31 14.25
CA GLU A 454 3.85 8.75 15.01
C GLU A 454 2.56 9.53 14.70
N ASN A 455 1.44 8.81 14.62
CA ASN A 455 0.11 9.38 14.40
C ASN A 455 -0.53 9.93 15.68
N ASP A 456 0.24 10.31 16.70
CA ASP A 456 -0.28 10.75 17.99
C ASP A 456 -0.71 12.23 18.02
N GLY A 457 -0.42 12.96 16.94
CA GLY A 457 -0.66 14.40 16.82
C GLY A 457 0.41 15.26 17.49
N ASN A 458 1.60 14.71 17.77
CA ASN A 458 2.75 15.45 18.32
C ASN A 458 3.91 15.57 17.33
N SER A 459 3.83 14.88 16.20
CA SER A 459 4.80 14.94 15.11
C SER A 459 4.81 16.32 14.39
N TYR A 460 5.99 16.87 14.08
CA TYR A 460 6.13 18.18 13.42
C TYR A 460 6.63 18.07 11.97
N LEU A 461 6.03 18.84 11.06
CA LEU A 461 6.59 19.03 9.71
C LEU A 461 7.87 19.86 9.79
N MET A 462 8.94 19.37 9.19
CA MET A 462 10.23 20.06 9.22
C MET A 462 10.16 21.45 8.58
N ALA A 463 11.08 22.33 9.02
CA ALA A 463 11.43 23.50 8.23
C ALA A 463 11.87 23.09 6.81
N ASN A 464 11.60 23.93 5.82
CA ASN A 464 11.88 23.65 4.44
C ASN A 464 13.40 23.66 4.20
N LEU A 465 13.93 22.46 3.98
CA LEU A 465 15.34 22.21 3.72
C LEU A 465 15.75 22.49 2.27
N PHE A 466 14.78 22.60 1.37
CA PHE A 466 15.00 22.95 -0.02
C PHE A 466 15.12 24.46 -0.13
N SER A 467 16.11 24.98 -0.86
CA SER A 467 16.18 26.39 -1.22
C SER A 467 15.75 26.60 -2.67
N ARG A 468 15.24 27.77 -3.02
CA ARG A 468 14.85 28.09 -4.40
C ARG A 468 15.12 29.56 -4.69
N TYR A 469 16.03 29.82 -5.63
CA TYR A 469 16.41 31.19 -6.00
C TYR A 469 15.19 32.07 -6.34
N GLY A 470 15.06 33.22 -5.68
CA GLY A 470 13.96 34.17 -5.88
C GLY A 470 12.65 33.86 -5.14
N TYR A 471 12.62 32.79 -4.32
CA TYR A 471 11.45 32.37 -3.57
C TYR A 471 11.80 32.09 -2.11
N SER A 472 10.81 32.28 -1.25
CA SER A 472 10.84 31.88 0.16
C SER A 472 9.83 30.75 0.40
N PRO A 473 10.11 29.84 1.34
CA PRO A 473 9.15 28.81 1.72
C PRO A 473 7.92 29.45 2.38
N LYS A 474 6.73 29.04 1.96
CA LYS A 474 5.46 29.37 2.61
C LYS A 474 5.02 28.26 3.58
N GLY A 475 5.46 27.03 3.33
CA GLY A 475 5.08 25.86 4.10
C GLY A 475 4.85 24.62 3.22
N TRP A 476 3.95 23.74 3.65
CA TRP A 476 3.72 22.42 3.07
C TRP A 476 2.24 22.16 2.78
N LYS A 477 1.95 21.62 1.60
CA LYS A 477 0.67 20.95 1.33
C LYS A 477 0.84 19.46 1.50
N VAL A 478 -0.04 18.85 2.29
CA VAL A 478 0.08 17.43 2.63
C VAL A 478 -0.90 16.59 1.81
N ARG A 479 -0.39 15.49 1.26
CA ARG A 479 -1.21 14.36 0.82
C ARG A 479 -0.88 13.12 1.66
N VAL A 480 -1.90 12.37 2.00
CA VAL A 480 -1.84 11.13 2.79
C VAL A 480 -2.11 9.96 1.86
N ARG A 481 -1.31 8.90 1.95
CA ARG A 481 -1.54 7.64 1.25
C ARG A 481 -2.13 6.64 2.24
N ILE A 482 -3.31 6.14 1.92
CA ILE A 482 -3.94 5.00 2.59
C ILE A 482 -3.78 3.86 1.60
N ASP A 483 -3.03 2.82 1.96
CA ASP A 483 -2.49 1.79 1.05
C ASP A 483 -1.99 2.35 -0.28
N ARG A 484 -2.90 2.55 -1.24
CA ARG A 484 -2.61 2.91 -2.63
C ARG A 484 -3.22 4.23 -3.07
N GLU A 485 -4.36 4.60 -2.51
CA GLU A 485 -5.02 5.84 -2.89
C GLU A 485 -4.42 7.04 -2.16
N TRP A 486 -4.34 8.16 -2.90
CA TRP A 486 -3.83 9.42 -2.38
C TRP A 486 -4.98 10.35 -2.02
N PHE A 487 -4.93 10.93 -0.83
CA PHE A 487 -5.90 11.89 -0.34
C PHE A 487 -5.22 13.22 -0.02
N TRP A 488 -5.85 14.33 -0.37
CA TRP A 488 -5.44 15.65 0.12
C TRP A 488 -5.97 15.87 1.52
N TYR A 489 -5.12 16.45 2.39
CA TYR A 489 -5.56 16.96 3.68
C TYR A 489 -6.07 18.39 3.51
N LEU A 490 -7.31 18.66 3.91
CA LEU A 490 -7.99 19.93 3.68
C LEU A 490 -7.98 20.83 4.93
N GLU A 491 -8.27 22.13 4.76
CA GLU A 491 -8.28 23.11 5.86
C GLU A 491 -9.34 22.81 6.93
N ASP A 492 -10.41 22.12 6.57
CA ASP A 492 -11.47 21.67 7.51
C ASP A 492 -11.11 20.38 8.26
N GLY A 493 -9.91 19.84 8.05
CA GLY A 493 -9.42 18.62 8.68
C GLY A 493 -9.86 17.32 7.99
N THR A 494 -10.63 17.41 6.89
CA THR A 494 -11.08 16.23 6.13
C THR A 494 -10.05 15.76 5.11
N LEU A 495 -10.24 14.53 4.63
CA LEU A 495 -9.45 13.93 3.56
C LEU A 495 -10.29 13.82 2.29
N LYS A 496 -9.77 14.31 1.17
CA LYS A 496 -10.42 14.20 -0.15
C LYS A 496 -9.56 13.40 -1.11
N LEU A 497 -10.18 12.42 -1.77
CA LEU A 497 -9.50 11.60 -2.77
C LEU A 497 -8.90 12.50 -3.86
N LYS A 498 -7.58 12.42 -4.06
CA LYS A 498 -6.80 13.37 -4.86
C LYS A 498 -7.33 13.54 -6.28
N LYS A 499 -7.77 12.44 -6.91
CA LYS A 499 -8.33 12.41 -8.28
C LYS A 499 -9.75 13.00 -8.36
N GLU A 500 -10.45 13.09 -7.24
CA GLU A 500 -11.81 13.65 -7.16
C GLU A 500 -11.83 15.08 -6.58
N TYR A 501 -10.69 15.65 -6.17
CA TYR A 501 -10.61 16.99 -5.62
C TYR A 501 -10.92 18.06 -6.68
N LYS A 502 -11.90 18.92 -6.38
CA LYS A 502 -12.32 20.04 -7.23
C LYS A 502 -12.10 21.36 -6.51
N LYS A 503 -11.19 22.17 -7.05
CA LYS A 503 -10.90 23.51 -6.51
C LYS A 503 -12.15 24.40 -6.67
N GLY A 504 -12.71 24.87 -5.55
CA GLY A 504 -13.90 25.72 -5.52
C GLY A 504 -15.11 25.02 -4.93
N ASP A 505 -15.25 23.72 -5.17
CA ASP A 505 -16.32 22.88 -4.59
C ASP A 505 -15.88 22.27 -3.25
N ASP A 506 -14.62 21.83 -3.17
CA ASP A 506 -14.05 21.25 -1.96
C ASP A 506 -13.31 22.32 -1.12
N SER A 507 -13.21 22.07 0.19
CA SER A 507 -12.38 22.86 1.11
C SER A 507 -10.92 22.93 0.60
N PRO A 508 -10.23 24.08 0.70
CA PRO A 508 -8.88 24.21 0.18
C PRO A 508 -7.92 23.18 0.78
N VAL A 509 -6.99 22.66 -0.04
CA VAL A 509 -5.87 21.85 0.47
C VAL A 509 -5.06 22.67 1.48
N ARG A 510 -4.95 22.14 2.71
CA ARG A 510 -4.31 22.83 3.83
C ARG A 510 -2.85 23.13 3.56
N CYS A 511 -2.44 24.35 3.88
CA CYS A 511 -1.04 24.77 3.81
C CYS A 511 -0.46 24.92 5.21
N PHE A 512 0.14 23.85 5.72
CA PHE A 512 0.86 23.83 6.99
C PHE A 512 2.07 24.76 6.95
N LYS A 513 2.32 25.49 8.03
CA LYS A 513 3.55 26.26 8.21
C LYS A 513 4.73 25.31 8.48
N GLU A 514 5.93 25.84 8.34
CA GLU A 514 7.15 25.15 8.77
C GLU A 514 7.13 24.93 10.29
N ASN A 515 7.54 23.74 10.74
CA ASN A 515 7.50 23.32 12.14
C ASN A 515 6.08 23.29 12.74
N GLU A 516 5.05 23.23 11.90
CA GLU A 516 3.68 23.00 12.36
C GLU A 516 3.47 21.51 12.65
N VAL A 517 2.68 21.23 13.67
CA VAL A 517 2.28 19.86 14.05
C VAL A 517 1.41 19.25 12.94
N ILE A 518 1.70 17.99 12.60
CA ILE A 518 0.80 17.13 11.82
C ILE A 518 -0.32 16.69 12.77
N PRO A 519 -1.58 17.08 12.52
CA PRO A 519 -2.68 16.68 13.38
C PRO A 519 -2.84 15.16 13.42
N TYR A 520 -3.41 14.64 14.51
CA TYR A 520 -3.92 13.28 14.55
C TYR A 520 -4.87 13.04 13.38
N ILE A 521 -4.57 12.03 12.56
CA ILE A 521 -5.42 11.65 11.42
C ILE A 521 -6.13 10.34 11.80
N PRO A 522 -7.46 10.33 11.96
CA PRO A 522 -8.18 9.22 12.61
C PRO A 522 -8.37 7.97 11.74
N LEU A 523 -7.35 7.57 10.97
CA LEU A 523 -7.36 6.45 10.03
C LEU A 523 -6.82 5.17 10.66
N ASN A 524 -7.35 4.01 10.25
CA ASN A 524 -6.85 2.71 10.71
C ASN A 524 -5.50 2.32 10.09
N LYS A 525 -5.10 2.98 9.00
CA LYS A 525 -3.79 2.81 8.37
C LYS A 525 -3.34 4.09 7.66
N ILE A 526 -2.06 4.42 7.81
CA ILE A 526 -1.39 5.48 7.05
C ILE A 526 -0.12 4.86 6.47
N SER A 527 -0.04 4.76 5.15
CA SER A 527 1.13 4.15 4.50
C SER A 527 2.26 5.15 4.29
N LEU A 528 1.93 6.39 3.95
CA LEU A 528 2.91 7.41 3.61
C LEU A 528 2.26 8.79 3.62
N ILE A 529 3.01 9.80 4.08
CA ILE A 529 2.64 11.20 3.93
C ILE A 529 3.65 11.88 3.00
N VAL A 530 3.16 12.72 2.08
CA VAL A 530 4.04 13.58 1.26
C VAL A 530 3.72 15.03 1.54
N ALA A 531 4.71 15.73 2.10
CA ALA A 531 4.71 17.17 2.31
C ALA A 531 5.29 17.88 1.08
N LYS A 532 4.43 18.57 0.33
CA LYS A 532 4.80 19.29 -0.89
C LYS A 532 5.09 20.76 -0.59
N ALA A 533 6.30 21.20 -0.92
CA ALA A 533 6.72 22.58 -0.66
C ALA A 533 5.83 23.58 -1.40
N VAL A 534 5.42 24.63 -0.69
CA VAL A 534 4.71 25.79 -1.23
C VAL A 534 5.66 26.97 -1.22
N TRP A 535 5.79 27.63 -2.36
CA TRP A 535 6.74 28.73 -2.56
C TRP A 535 6.02 30.06 -2.69
N LYS A 536 6.56 31.11 -2.08
CA LYS A 536 6.14 32.51 -2.28
C LYS A 536 7.27 33.27 -2.96
N LYS A 537 6.96 34.07 -3.98
CA LYS A 537 7.96 34.94 -4.64
C LYS A 537 8.50 35.95 -3.62
N GLY A 538 9.82 36.06 -3.52
CA GLY A 538 10.51 36.94 -2.58
C GLY A 538 11.90 36.41 -2.26
N ILE A 539 12.84 37.32 -2.00
CA ILE A 539 14.23 37.02 -1.67
C ILE A 539 14.43 37.23 -0.18
N GLU A 540 15.01 36.23 0.50
CA GLU A 540 15.35 36.35 1.91
C GLU A 540 16.44 37.40 2.13
N LYS A 541 16.39 38.08 3.28
CA LYS A 541 17.38 39.07 3.68
C LYS A 541 18.16 38.59 4.88
N TYR A 542 19.47 38.86 4.91
CA TYR A 542 20.33 38.55 6.04
C TYR A 542 21.15 39.75 6.49
N THR A 543 21.60 39.71 7.74
CA THR A 543 22.57 40.68 8.26
C THR A 543 23.98 40.20 7.95
N ILE A 544 24.84 41.06 7.41
CA ILE A 544 26.26 40.76 7.25
C ILE A 544 27.10 41.38 8.38
N ILE A 545 27.98 40.56 8.96
CA ILE A 545 28.93 40.95 10.00
C ILE A 545 30.34 40.68 9.50
N TYR A 546 31.17 41.70 9.47
CA TYR A 546 32.59 41.55 9.18
C TYR A 546 33.34 41.35 10.49
N ASN A 547 34.05 40.23 10.62
CA ASN A 547 34.84 39.89 11.80
C ASN A 547 36.33 39.95 11.48
N SER A 548 37.13 40.50 12.39
CA SER A 548 38.57 40.69 12.17
C SER A 548 39.36 39.38 12.05
N GLY A 549 38.78 38.23 12.39
CA GLY A 549 39.36 36.87 12.29
C GLY A 549 40.50 36.60 13.29
N LYS A 550 41.45 37.53 13.43
CA LYS A 550 42.53 37.52 14.42
C LYS A 550 42.08 38.14 15.74
N LYS A 551 42.49 37.51 16.84
CA LYS A 551 42.27 37.91 18.24
C LYS A 551 43.41 38.82 18.71
N SER A 552 43.33 40.14 18.48
CA SER A 552 44.42 41.07 18.81
C SER A 552 43.97 42.50 19.09
N ASN A 553 44.54 43.11 20.14
CA ASN A 553 44.35 44.53 20.44
C ASN A 553 44.99 45.45 19.38
N ARG A 554 45.89 44.92 18.55
CA ARG A 554 46.52 45.67 17.46
C ARG A 554 45.61 45.86 16.26
N ILE A 555 44.46 45.17 16.19
CA ILE A 555 43.53 45.37 15.07
C ILE A 555 42.65 46.58 15.38
N LYS A 556 42.41 47.42 14.37
CA LYS A 556 41.44 48.52 14.38
C LYS A 556 40.53 48.43 13.15
N CYS A 557 39.27 48.84 13.29
CA CYS A 557 38.37 49.05 12.16
C CYS A 557 38.65 50.44 11.55
N LYS A 558 38.67 50.52 10.22
CA LYS A 558 38.95 51.75 9.45
C LYS A 558 37.69 52.62 9.29
N TYR A 559 36.51 52.02 9.36
CA TYR A 559 35.23 52.69 9.16
C TYR A 559 34.80 53.40 10.46
N LYS A 560 34.14 54.56 10.33
CA LYS A 560 33.51 55.28 11.43
C LYS A 560 32.08 54.75 11.65
N GLU A 561 31.52 54.90 12.85
CA GLU A 561 30.24 54.32 13.31
C GLU A 561 28.99 54.73 12.50
N ASN A 562 29.13 55.67 11.56
CA ASN A 562 27.99 56.27 10.83
C ASN A 562 27.35 55.33 9.78
N THR A 563 27.90 54.14 9.51
CA THR A 563 27.39 53.17 8.53
C THR A 563 27.17 51.76 9.08
N GLY A 564 27.49 51.52 10.35
CA GLY A 564 27.43 50.19 10.96
C GLY A 564 27.85 50.17 12.42
N LEU A 565 27.53 49.09 13.12
CA LEU A 565 27.83 48.93 14.55
C LEU A 565 29.18 48.23 14.73
N ILE A 566 30.11 48.88 15.42
CA ILE A 566 31.41 48.31 15.77
C ILE A 566 31.36 47.74 17.18
N LYS A 567 31.72 46.46 17.34
CA LYS A 567 31.79 45.77 18.63
C LYS A 567 33.14 45.09 18.78
N ARG A 568 33.83 45.33 19.90
CA ARG A 568 35.01 44.52 20.27
C ARG A 568 34.55 43.34 21.12
N LEU A 569 34.90 42.13 20.69
CA LEU A 569 34.57 40.90 21.39
C LEU A 569 35.53 40.66 22.58
N PRO A 570 35.12 39.87 23.59
CA PRO A 570 36.02 39.44 24.68
C PRO A 570 37.29 38.76 24.18
N SER A 571 37.21 38.09 23.03
CA SER A 571 38.34 37.48 22.33
C SER A 571 39.35 38.48 21.75
N LYS A 572 39.11 39.79 21.90
CA LYS A 572 39.86 40.91 21.32
C LYS A 572 39.69 41.08 19.80
N ALA A 573 38.93 40.21 19.14
CA ALA A 573 38.50 40.42 17.75
C ALA A 573 37.51 41.60 17.66
N ILE A 574 37.39 42.21 16.48
CA ILE A 574 36.42 43.27 16.20
C ILE A 574 35.38 42.75 15.22
N GLU A 575 34.12 43.05 15.49
CA GLU A 575 33.00 42.87 14.57
C GLU A 575 32.48 44.22 14.11
N TYR A 576 32.14 44.32 12.82
CA TYR A 576 31.43 45.44 12.21
C TYR A 576 30.17 44.89 11.55
N THR A 577 29.01 45.31 12.06
CA THR A 577 27.70 44.86 11.58
C THR A 577 27.11 45.90 10.64
N VAL A 578 26.75 45.49 9.43
CA VAL A 578 26.04 46.34 8.48
C VAL A 578 24.57 46.47 8.92
N GLN A 579 24.07 47.71 9.03
CA GLN A 579 22.74 47.98 9.59
C GLN A 579 21.60 47.62 8.64
N VAL A 580 21.81 47.73 7.32
CA VAL A 580 20.79 47.41 6.32
C VAL A 580 20.92 45.95 5.92
N PRO A 581 19.88 45.12 6.11
CA PRO A 581 19.90 43.74 5.65
C PRO A 581 20.10 43.62 4.14
N VAL A 582 20.86 42.62 3.76
CA VAL A 582 21.28 42.33 2.39
C VAL A 582 20.39 41.25 1.80
N GLU A 583 20.03 41.37 0.51
CA GLU A 583 19.28 40.34 -0.20
C GLU A 583 20.18 39.16 -0.57
N ASN A 584 19.70 37.94 -0.28
CA ASN A 584 20.34 36.71 -0.73
C ASN A 584 20.06 36.45 -2.22
N ASN A 585 20.58 37.32 -3.09
CA ASN A 585 20.36 37.29 -4.54
C ASN A 585 21.64 37.09 -5.35
N GLY A 586 22.82 37.09 -4.70
CA GLY A 586 24.12 36.96 -5.36
C GLY A 586 24.71 38.26 -5.91
N GLU A 587 24.07 39.41 -5.69
CA GLU A 587 24.44 40.69 -6.30
C GLU A 587 25.18 41.64 -5.36
N THR A 588 25.30 41.28 -4.07
CA THR A 588 25.94 42.14 -3.07
C THR A 588 27.45 41.92 -3.04
N HIS A 589 28.23 42.99 -3.05
CA HIS A 589 29.69 42.92 -3.00
C HIS A 589 30.20 42.91 -1.55
N PHE A 590 31.28 42.17 -1.28
CA PHE A 590 32.00 42.29 -0.03
C PHE A 590 32.65 43.67 0.10
N LEU A 591 32.67 44.23 1.31
CA LEU A 591 33.47 45.42 1.59
C LEU A 591 34.96 45.15 1.35
N TYR A 592 35.67 46.18 0.89
CA TYR A 592 37.13 46.24 0.93
C TYR A 592 37.64 46.00 2.36
N ASN A 593 38.92 45.64 2.52
CA ASN A 593 39.49 45.38 3.83
C ASN A 593 39.27 46.57 4.81
N ILE A 594 38.28 46.41 5.70
CA ILE A 594 37.89 47.41 6.70
C ILE A 594 38.72 47.31 7.99
N PHE A 595 39.63 46.34 8.09
CA PHE A 595 40.48 46.15 9.27
C PHE A 595 41.92 46.52 8.97
N LYS A 596 42.63 47.02 9.99
CA LYS A 596 44.06 47.34 9.90
C LYS A 596 44.79 46.76 11.11
N PHE A 597 45.89 46.07 10.87
CA PHE A 597 46.81 45.63 11.91
C PHE A 597 47.82 46.76 12.20
N VAL A 598 47.72 47.35 13.39
CA VAL A 598 48.59 48.43 13.85
C VAL A 598 49.98 47.85 14.15
N GLY A 599 51.00 48.42 13.51
CA GLY A 599 52.39 47.94 13.59
C GLY A 599 52.82 46.98 12.47
N GLY A 600 51.96 46.69 11.49
CA GLY A 600 52.30 45.85 10.33
C GLY A 600 52.43 44.35 10.65
N GLY A 601 52.91 43.57 9.69
CA GLY A 601 53.26 42.15 9.86
C GLY A 601 52.24 41.11 9.36
N TYR A 602 51.01 41.52 9.08
CA TYR A 602 49.98 40.67 8.48
C TYR A 602 49.39 41.34 7.22
N GLN A 603 49.26 40.56 6.15
CA GLN A 603 48.59 40.94 4.91
C GLN A 603 47.20 40.32 4.91
N PHE A 604 46.19 41.12 4.57
CA PHE A 604 44.83 40.64 4.36
C PHE A 604 44.77 39.84 3.07
N CYS A 605 44.11 38.68 3.11
CA CYS A 605 44.02 37.76 1.98
C CYS A 605 42.61 37.60 1.43
N GLY A 606 41.60 38.13 2.11
CA GLY A 606 40.21 37.98 1.72
C GLY A 606 39.30 37.68 2.90
N TRP A 607 38.06 37.34 2.55
CA TRP A 607 36.99 36.97 3.47
C TRP A 607 36.67 35.50 3.30
N ARG A 608 36.52 34.77 4.38
CA ARG A 608 35.77 33.51 4.36
C ARG A 608 34.44 33.72 5.05
N ILE A 609 33.40 33.01 4.65
CA ILE A 609 32.09 33.21 5.26
C ILE A 609 31.65 32.00 6.07
N ARG A 610 31.03 32.30 7.22
CA ARG A 610 30.14 31.36 7.88
C ARG A 610 28.74 31.94 7.96
N VAL A 611 27.77 31.07 7.73
CA VAL A 611 26.35 31.41 7.63
C VAL A 611 25.63 30.83 8.85
N ARG A 612 24.75 31.63 9.45
CA ARG A 612 23.81 31.15 10.49
C ARG A 612 22.47 30.81 9.83
N ILE A 613 22.16 29.52 9.84
CA ILE A 613 20.90 28.97 9.35
C ILE A 613 20.19 28.37 10.56
N GLY A 614 19.02 28.92 10.91
CA GLY A 614 18.39 28.66 12.20
C GLY A 614 19.35 28.98 13.37
N GLU A 615 19.62 27.99 14.21
CA GLU A 615 20.51 28.13 15.38
C GLU A 615 21.95 27.63 15.15
N ARG A 616 22.25 27.09 13.96
CA ARG A 616 23.54 26.46 13.66
C ARG A 616 24.40 27.31 12.73
N TRP A 617 25.70 27.10 12.80
CA TRP A 617 26.70 27.79 11.98
C TRP A 617 27.31 26.86 10.95
N PHE A 618 27.45 27.36 9.73
CA PHE A 618 27.94 26.60 8.59
C PHE A 618 29.07 27.36 7.90
N TRP A 619 30.13 26.67 7.50
CA TRP A 619 31.18 27.22 6.64
C TRP A 619 30.80 27.06 5.17
N TYR A 620 31.12 28.05 4.34
CA TYR A 620 30.91 27.99 2.89
C TYR A 620 32.19 27.56 2.17
N PHE A 621 32.09 26.55 1.30
CA PHE A 621 33.21 25.93 0.59
C PHE A 621 33.27 26.34 -0.88
N GLU A 622 34.39 26.04 -1.54
CA GLU A 622 34.68 26.47 -2.91
C GLU A 622 33.66 25.94 -3.93
N ASP A 623 33.16 24.72 -3.70
CA ASP A 623 32.15 24.03 -4.50
C ASP A 623 30.71 24.51 -4.21
N GLY A 624 30.53 25.51 -3.35
CA GLY A 624 29.24 26.04 -2.94
C GLY A 624 28.55 25.27 -1.82
N GLN A 625 29.17 24.21 -1.29
CA GLN A 625 28.62 23.48 -0.15
C GLN A 625 28.69 24.30 1.13
N LEU A 626 27.72 24.06 2.00
CA LEU A 626 27.73 24.52 3.37
C LEU A 626 28.11 23.32 4.25
N LEU A 627 29.14 23.41 5.11
CA LEU A 627 29.43 22.35 6.09
C LEU A 627 29.16 22.82 7.52
N LEU A 628 28.52 21.99 8.34
CA LEU A 628 28.31 22.31 9.76
C LEU A 628 29.66 22.61 10.41
N LYS A 629 29.77 23.77 11.06
CA LYS A 629 31.04 24.29 11.61
C LYS A 629 31.75 23.28 12.51
N GLU A 630 30.99 22.51 13.27
CA GLU A 630 31.49 21.50 14.21
C GLU A 630 32.07 20.26 13.50
N ASN A 631 31.63 19.99 12.27
CA ASN A 631 32.08 18.84 11.47
C ASN A 631 33.31 19.17 10.61
N VAL A 632 33.72 20.44 10.54
CA VAL A 632 34.91 20.84 9.76
C VAL A 632 36.17 20.56 10.57
N SER A 633 36.85 19.47 10.21
CA SER A 633 38.16 19.11 10.76
C SER A 633 39.22 20.17 10.43
N THR A 634 40.33 20.17 11.16
CA THR A 634 41.47 21.05 10.87
C THR A 634 42.04 20.87 9.46
N LYS A 635 41.88 19.69 8.84
CA LYS A 635 42.31 19.43 7.45
C LYS A 635 41.40 20.11 6.43
N LEU A 636 40.09 20.08 6.65
CA LEU A 636 39.08 20.68 5.76
C LEU A 636 39.00 22.21 5.90
N TYR A 637 39.63 22.77 6.93
CA TYR A 637 39.57 24.19 7.21
C TYR A 637 40.28 25.05 6.16
N ASP A 638 41.30 24.50 5.50
CA ASP A 638 42.03 25.17 4.42
C ASP A 638 41.24 25.14 3.08
N ASP A 639 40.21 24.29 2.97
CA ASP A 639 39.34 24.16 1.80
C ASP A 639 38.13 25.12 1.84
N ILE A 640 37.98 25.88 2.94
CA ILE A 640 36.94 26.92 3.06
C ILE A 640 37.22 28.02 2.05
N LYS A 641 36.20 28.42 1.28
CA LYS A 641 36.34 29.46 0.25
C LYS A 641 36.80 30.78 0.85
N VAL A 642 37.83 31.36 0.24
CA VAL A 642 38.33 32.70 0.55
C VAL A 642 38.01 33.63 -0.62
N PHE A 643 37.01 34.47 -0.42
CA PHE A 643 36.59 35.52 -1.34
C PHE A 643 37.57 36.70 -1.30
N SER A 644 37.88 37.23 -2.47
CA SER A 644 38.67 38.46 -2.62
C SER A 644 37.90 39.69 -2.13
N GLU A 645 38.62 40.81 -1.94
CA GLU A 645 37.95 42.06 -1.62
C GLU A 645 37.10 42.56 -2.80
N ASN A 646 35.90 43.07 -2.51
CA ASN A 646 34.92 43.49 -3.53
C ASN A 646 34.41 42.36 -4.43
N GLU A 647 34.61 41.08 -4.06
CA GLU A 647 33.94 39.96 -4.74
C GLU A 647 32.44 39.94 -4.41
N LEU A 648 31.63 39.35 -5.29
CA LEU A 648 30.22 39.10 -5.02
C LEU A 648 30.06 38.05 -3.91
N ILE A 649 29.17 38.33 -2.98
CA ILE A 649 28.65 37.33 -2.05
C ILE A 649 27.71 36.44 -2.87
N PRO A 650 28.01 35.15 -3.03
CA PRO A 650 27.17 34.26 -3.84
C PRO A 650 25.79 34.08 -3.20
N TYR A 651 24.81 33.66 -4.01
CA TYR A 651 23.55 33.15 -3.47
C TYR A 651 23.86 32.00 -2.51
N ILE A 652 23.38 32.11 -1.27
CA ILE A 652 23.53 31.08 -0.25
C ILE A 652 22.37 30.08 -0.46
N PRO A 653 22.67 28.82 -0.80
CA PRO A 653 21.66 27.82 -1.17
C PRO A 653 20.90 27.23 0.02
N ALA A 654 20.42 28.07 0.94
CA ALA A 654 19.67 27.69 2.12
C ALA A 654 18.53 28.67 2.40
N ASN A 655 17.47 28.19 3.05
CA ASN A 655 16.44 29.06 3.63
C ASN A 655 16.82 29.46 5.05
N HIS A 656 16.10 30.45 5.59
CA HIS A 656 16.29 30.94 6.96
C HIS A 656 17.71 31.44 7.23
N VAL A 657 18.36 32.00 6.20
CA VAL A 657 19.68 32.62 6.34
C VAL A 657 19.52 33.93 7.08
N ARG A 658 19.93 33.98 8.35
CA ARG A 658 19.74 35.18 9.19
C ARG A 658 20.97 36.07 9.23
N VAL A 659 22.15 35.45 9.31
CA VAL A 659 23.41 36.16 9.51
C VAL A 659 24.52 35.53 8.66
N VAL A 660 25.28 36.35 7.97
CA VAL A 660 26.51 35.95 7.29
C VAL A 660 27.68 36.66 7.98
N VAL A 661 28.63 35.89 8.51
CA VAL A 661 29.85 36.44 9.10
C VAL A 661 30.98 36.29 8.09
N ALA A 662 31.47 37.40 7.57
CA ALA A 662 32.68 37.48 6.76
C ALA A 662 33.90 37.62 7.68
N GLU A 663 34.68 36.56 7.85
CA GLU A 663 35.89 36.55 8.67
C GLU A 663 37.13 36.91 7.84
N ALA A 664 37.89 37.90 8.29
CA ALA A 664 39.12 38.31 7.64
C ALA A 664 40.20 37.24 7.74
N VAL A 665 40.75 36.84 6.60
CA VAL A 665 41.87 35.91 6.49
C VAL A 665 43.17 36.70 6.39
N TRP A 666 44.18 36.30 7.18
CA TRP A 666 45.45 37.00 7.28
C TRP A 666 46.64 36.08 7.05
N LYS A 667 47.60 36.52 6.25
CA LYS A 667 48.89 35.85 6.04
C LYS A 667 50.02 36.67 6.65
N GLU A 668 50.94 36.01 7.36
CA GLU A 668 52.13 36.69 7.86
C GLU A 668 53.01 37.19 6.71
N THR A 669 53.42 38.45 6.79
CA THR A 669 54.37 39.01 5.84
C THR A 669 55.75 38.34 6.02
N LYS A 670 56.56 38.30 4.96
CA LYS A 670 57.92 37.75 5.01
C LYS A 670 58.75 38.36 6.14
N ILE A 671 58.55 39.66 6.40
CA ILE A 671 59.20 40.42 7.48
C ILE A 671 58.82 39.88 8.85
N LEU A 672 57.52 39.65 9.11
CA LEU A 672 57.08 39.12 10.41
C LEU A 672 57.53 37.67 10.61
N LYS A 673 57.51 36.85 9.55
CA LYS A 673 58.04 35.47 9.59
C LYS A 673 59.54 35.45 9.93
N ALA A 674 60.32 36.34 9.34
CA ALA A 674 61.74 36.50 9.67
C ALA A 674 61.94 36.95 11.12
N TRP A 675 61.14 37.91 11.59
CA TRP A 675 61.16 38.39 12.98
C TRP A 675 60.79 37.29 13.98
N HIS A 676 59.78 36.46 13.69
CA HIS A 676 59.42 35.29 14.50
C HIS A 676 60.53 34.24 14.52
N ARG A 677 61.20 33.97 13.37
CA ARG A 677 62.35 33.05 13.31
C ARG A 677 63.53 33.57 14.14
N ILE A 678 63.88 34.85 14.01
CA ILE A 678 64.93 35.49 14.80
C ILE A 678 64.57 35.42 16.29
N ARG A 679 63.35 35.81 16.68
CA ARG A 679 62.88 35.75 18.07
C ARG A 679 62.87 34.32 18.65
N ASN A 680 62.49 33.31 17.86
CA ASN A 680 62.52 31.92 18.30
C ASN A 680 63.95 31.36 18.39
N MET A 681 64.89 31.85 17.57
CA MET A 681 66.32 31.55 17.74
C MET A 681 66.88 32.14 19.04
N PHE A 682 66.46 33.35 19.42
CA PHE A 682 66.86 33.96 20.70
C PHE A 682 66.16 33.34 21.92
N LYS A 683 64.93 32.83 21.79
CA LYS A 683 64.27 32.06 22.86
C LYS A 683 64.87 30.67 23.11
N ARG A 684 65.60 30.10 22.15
CA ARG A 684 66.31 28.83 22.32
C ARG A 684 67.70 28.99 22.98
N LYS A 685 68.11 30.22 23.31
CA LYS A 685 69.41 30.52 23.92
C LYS A 685 69.43 30.57 25.46
N ASP A 686 68.34 30.18 26.13
CA ASP A 686 68.29 30.03 27.60
C ASP A 686 68.41 28.55 28.05
N VAL A 687 68.99 27.67 27.21
CA VAL A 687 69.47 26.34 27.64
C VAL A 687 70.86 26.12 27.04
N LEU A 688 71.87 26.65 27.73
CA LEU A 688 73.24 26.14 27.75
C LEU A 688 73.96 26.74 28.96
#